data_AF-A0A423W4N5-F1
#
_entry.id   AF-A0A423W4N5-F1
#
_cell.length_a   1.000
_cell.length_b   1.000
_cell.length_c   1.000
_cell.angle_alpha   90.00
_cell.angle_beta   90.00
_cell.angle_gamma   90.00
#
_symmetry.space_group_name_H-M   'P 1'
#
loop_
_entity.id
_entity.type
_entity.pdbx_description
1 polymer ?
#
loop_
_entity_poly.entity_id
_entity_poly.type
_entity_poly.pdbx_seq_one_letter_code
_entity_poly.pdbx_strand_id
1 'polypeptide(L)'
;MAEPTAGEIASRITQELASTKFACSTLAPLSGGTANFTFKGTLLNPDEDGISNVVVKHGEGFVAQHPALKLSTLRCTLEEECLEALQKLPCATSQFCSVRTPRLLHFNSGSSTQVQEYLPDSLDLKSYVLKHFSSSTPESEKCNVLEVGRALGEWLRSFHDWAAAPEQEALRSRVELNKEMQSIKLTYNYESLLRRLERFPFLENSRGVFEKIIAKAKAELAEERQLQFIHGDFWTGNVLLPDAEIKPGRQIPLFVIDWEMCQLGVRPLDLGQMIAELYELTLYKGIKAGVWIIEGFLAGYGIVDDDFAYRTALHVGTHLVVFGTSVPGWGTPEQVEMVAETGKEIIPTARAVTPIDSKMTSNEAGPKLCRRCKVSEATHEIRTEPACGPCYCRYVNMKAVKRLEVLAKDIGAAPTQTKKILVGLSFGASSASLVNILDENIENQLRRRPTPAYDPVVVHVDTDLSSSSSTGGGDDDELPESQKLLDRFSERYPRFRFVRIPLTDVLGLETIDWSALPTAPGREEGKAPGEQLRDFFARLPSNTSRADVLRLFVRHLLVSAAVREGFHALLLGYSTTALAELTLGETAKGRGYSLPWMIDDGPQSIRFFTAPQKDGEGVKREVTKLPIYYPLREVFRNELTIYTGLVSPPLTDFLISPETARSGAAVVSHKDVSIDDVMARYFQDVEENYPSIVANVVRTTAKLERLGGEDGEASCGLCGMGLDELGDERWKGEIGDDGGEYGRLCYGCQRAMRI
;
A
#
# COMPACT_ATOMS: atom_id res chain seq x y z
N MET A 1 10.91 -2.72 -32.41
CA MET A 1 11.44 -4.05 -32.05
C MET A 1 11.11 -4.27 -30.58
N ALA A 2 10.69 -5.48 -30.19
CA ALA A 2 10.47 -5.79 -28.78
C ALA A 2 11.77 -5.65 -27.99
N GLU A 3 11.68 -5.21 -26.74
CA GLU A 3 12.84 -5.05 -25.84
C GLU A 3 13.31 -6.42 -25.34
N PRO A 4 14.63 -6.65 -25.23
CA PRO A 4 15.16 -7.97 -24.94
C PRO A 4 14.90 -8.41 -23.49
N THR A 5 14.50 -9.65 -23.32
CA THR A 5 14.34 -10.32 -22.04
C THR A 5 15.70 -10.66 -21.41
N ALA A 6 15.74 -10.88 -20.09
CA ALA A 6 16.95 -11.29 -19.39
C ALA A 6 17.55 -12.61 -19.95
N GLY A 7 16.71 -13.52 -20.46
CA GLY A 7 17.16 -14.76 -21.10
C GLY A 7 17.82 -14.53 -22.46
N GLU A 8 17.30 -13.60 -23.26
CA GLU A 8 17.91 -13.20 -24.52
C GLU A 8 19.25 -12.49 -24.29
N ILE A 9 19.34 -11.61 -23.28
CA ILE A 9 20.59 -10.97 -22.88
C ILE A 9 21.61 -12.01 -22.40
N ALA A 10 21.21 -12.94 -21.53
CA ALA A 10 22.08 -14.03 -21.08
C ALA A 10 22.61 -14.86 -22.27
N SER A 11 21.76 -15.17 -23.25
CA SER A 11 22.16 -15.91 -24.45
C SER A 11 23.20 -15.14 -25.30
N ARG A 12 23.02 -13.82 -25.47
CA ARG A 12 23.99 -12.95 -26.17
C ARG A 12 25.33 -12.92 -25.44
N ILE A 13 25.30 -12.74 -24.12
CA ILE A 13 26.50 -12.74 -23.28
C ILE A 13 27.22 -14.09 -23.35
N THR A 14 26.49 -15.21 -23.28
CA THR A 14 27.10 -16.54 -23.43
C THR A 14 27.81 -16.69 -24.77
N GLN A 15 27.17 -16.26 -25.87
CA GLN A 15 27.78 -16.32 -27.19
C GLN A 15 29.00 -15.41 -27.30
N GLU A 16 28.94 -14.20 -26.74
CA GLU A 16 30.01 -13.22 -26.72
C GLU A 16 31.23 -13.72 -25.94
N LEU A 17 31.02 -14.25 -24.73
CA LEU A 17 32.10 -14.67 -23.85
C LEU A 17 32.69 -16.04 -24.22
N ALA A 18 32.04 -16.82 -25.10
CA ALA A 18 32.44 -18.19 -25.44
C ALA A 18 33.87 -18.34 -25.98
N SER A 19 34.40 -17.31 -26.64
CA SER A 19 35.77 -17.31 -27.19
C SER A 19 36.80 -16.68 -26.24
N THR A 20 36.36 -16.19 -25.08
CA THR A 20 37.21 -15.54 -24.07
C THR A 20 37.54 -16.52 -22.95
N LYS A 21 38.52 -16.18 -22.09
CA LYS A 21 38.77 -16.94 -20.86
C LYS A 21 37.62 -16.88 -19.85
N PHE A 22 36.63 -16.00 -20.07
CA PHE A 22 35.46 -15.82 -19.21
C PHE A 22 34.22 -16.58 -19.74
N ALA A 23 34.40 -17.53 -20.65
CA ALA A 23 33.32 -18.38 -21.13
C ALA A 23 32.61 -19.07 -19.95
N CYS A 24 31.30 -18.85 -19.82
CA CYS A 24 30.51 -19.33 -18.69
C CYS A 24 29.70 -20.59 -19.04
N SER A 25 29.69 -21.56 -18.14
CA SER A 25 28.81 -22.73 -18.18
C SER A 25 27.36 -22.35 -17.83
N THR A 26 27.20 -21.41 -16.90
CA THR A 26 25.89 -20.88 -16.47
C THR A 26 25.97 -19.39 -16.20
N LEU A 27 24.89 -18.66 -16.52
CA LEU A 27 24.66 -17.28 -16.11
C LEU A 27 23.36 -17.23 -15.29
N ALA A 28 23.48 -17.13 -13.97
CA ALA A 28 22.34 -17.03 -13.07
C ALA A 28 22.06 -15.54 -12.76
N PRO A 29 20.85 -15.01 -12.96
CA PRO A 29 20.53 -13.63 -12.61
C PRO A 29 20.83 -13.33 -11.13
N LEU A 30 21.44 -12.18 -10.86
CA LEU A 30 21.63 -11.64 -9.51
C LEU A 30 20.57 -10.57 -9.23
N SER A 31 20.06 -10.54 -8.01
CA SER A 31 19.18 -9.48 -7.52
C SER A 31 19.97 -8.21 -7.22
N GLY A 32 19.33 -7.04 -7.34
CA GLY A 32 19.89 -5.74 -6.90
C GLY A 32 20.27 -4.77 -8.02
N GLY A 33 20.49 -5.23 -9.26
CA GLY A 33 20.75 -4.34 -10.40
C GLY A 33 19.47 -3.70 -10.96
N THR A 34 19.42 -2.36 -11.00
CA THR A 34 18.28 -1.62 -11.59
C THR A 34 18.51 -1.26 -13.05
N ALA A 35 19.65 -0.64 -13.37
CA ALA A 35 19.96 -0.18 -14.72
C ALA A 35 20.58 -1.25 -15.63
N ASN A 36 21.43 -2.13 -15.08
CA ASN A 36 22.14 -3.17 -15.83
C ASN A 36 21.60 -4.56 -15.53
N PHE A 37 21.62 -5.44 -16.53
CA PHE A 37 21.43 -6.87 -16.32
C PHE A 37 22.66 -7.42 -15.61
N THR A 38 22.46 -8.06 -14.45
CA THR A 38 23.57 -8.55 -13.62
C THR A 38 23.42 -10.05 -13.39
N PHE A 39 24.49 -10.80 -13.58
CA PHE A 39 24.51 -12.26 -13.49
C PHE A 39 25.71 -12.74 -12.68
N LYS A 40 25.54 -13.88 -12.00
CA LYS A 40 26.62 -14.74 -11.54
C LYS A 40 26.98 -15.69 -12.67
N GLY A 41 28.17 -15.51 -13.23
CA GLY A 41 28.76 -16.43 -14.20
C GLY A 41 29.56 -17.51 -13.50
N THR A 42 29.32 -18.77 -13.84
CA THR A 42 30.21 -19.88 -13.47
C THR A 42 31.07 -20.22 -14.68
N LEU A 43 32.38 -20.03 -14.56
CA LEU A 43 33.31 -20.22 -15.67
C LEU A 43 33.36 -21.69 -16.10
N LEU A 44 33.53 -21.94 -17.40
CA LEU A 44 33.74 -23.29 -17.95
C LEU A 44 35.07 -23.88 -17.49
N ASN A 45 36.10 -23.04 -17.44
CA ASN A 45 37.42 -23.37 -16.91
C ASN A 45 37.75 -22.33 -15.85
N PRO A 46 38.15 -22.73 -14.62
CA PRO A 46 38.66 -21.78 -13.64
C PRO A 46 39.84 -20.97 -14.20
N ASP A 47 39.94 -19.70 -13.85
CA ASP A 47 41.08 -18.85 -14.26
C ASP A 47 42.37 -19.29 -13.54
N GLU A 48 43.51 -18.69 -13.90
CA GLU A 48 44.84 -19.00 -13.33
C GLU A 48 44.89 -18.88 -11.79
N ASP A 49 44.07 -18.00 -11.22
CA ASP A 49 43.90 -17.80 -9.76
C ASP A 49 42.94 -18.84 -9.11
N GLY A 50 42.43 -19.82 -9.86
CA GLY A 50 41.42 -20.79 -9.39
C GLY A 50 39.99 -20.23 -9.29
N ILE A 51 39.76 -19.02 -9.80
CA ILE A 51 38.46 -18.35 -9.77
C ILE A 51 37.48 -19.13 -10.66
N SER A 52 36.38 -19.60 -10.07
CA SER A 52 35.35 -20.35 -10.77
C SER A 52 34.06 -19.55 -11.01
N ASN A 53 33.89 -18.42 -10.30
CA ASN A 53 32.69 -17.60 -10.38
C ASN A 53 33.08 -16.13 -10.60
N VAL A 54 32.28 -15.43 -11.40
CA VAL A 54 32.45 -14.01 -11.74
C VAL A 54 31.11 -13.29 -11.72
N VAL A 55 31.13 -11.97 -11.56
CA VAL A 55 29.95 -11.13 -11.81
C VAL A 55 30.00 -10.67 -13.26
N VAL A 56 28.93 -10.86 -14.00
CA VAL A 56 28.78 -10.34 -15.36
C VAL A 56 27.69 -9.29 -15.36
N LYS A 57 28.05 -8.04 -15.66
CA LYS A 57 27.09 -6.94 -15.85
C LYS A 57 27.01 -6.59 -17.34
N HIS A 58 25.81 -6.33 -17.82
CA HIS A 58 25.56 -5.93 -19.19
C HIS A 58 24.63 -4.71 -19.22
N GLY A 59 25.14 -3.63 -19.82
CA GLY A 59 24.43 -2.37 -19.93
C GLY A 59 23.80 -2.18 -21.31
N GLU A 60 22.54 -1.78 -21.32
CA GLU A 60 21.83 -1.38 -22.53
C GLU A 60 21.58 0.14 -22.52
N GLY A 61 21.13 0.66 -23.67
CA GLY A 61 20.71 2.07 -23.85
C GLY A 61 19.41 2.44 -23.12
N PHE A 62 19.05 1.67 -22.09
CA PHE A 62 17.84 1.77 -21.28
C PHE A 62 18.05 1.11 -19.91
N VAL A 63 17.12 1.36 -18.98
CA VAL A 63 17.10 0.77 -17.64
C VAL A 63 16.60 -0.68 -17.71
N ALA A 64 17.39 -1.68 -17.29
CA ALA A 64 17.03 -3.09 -17.36
C ALA A 64 15.67 -3.45 -16.72
N GLN A 65 15.35 -2.87 -15.55
CA GLN A 65 14.05 -3.09 -14.89
C GLN A 65 12.89 -2.30 -15.51
N HIS A 66 13.20 -1.22 -16.26
CA HIS A 66 12.20 -0.36 -16.90
C HIS A 66 12.65 0.00 -18.33
N PRO A 67 12.62 -0.95 -19.28
CA PRO A 67 13.26 -0.75 -20.59
C PRO A 67 12.71 0.42 -21.44
N ALA A 68 11.49 0.87 -21.13
CA ALA A 68 10.91 2.10 -21.69
C ALA A 68 11.71 3.38 -21.34
N LEU A 69 12.48 3.39 -20.24
CA LEU A 69 13.32 4.50 -19.81
C LEU A 69 14.70 4.41 -20.46
N LYS A 70 15.01 5.36 -21.34
CA LYS A 70 16.33 5.47 -21.98
C LYS A 70 17.39 5.93 -20.99
N LEU A 71 18.59 5.37 -21.13
CA LEU A 71 19.72 5.65 -20.27
C LEU A 71 21.02 5.40 -21.05
N SER A 72 21.94 6.37 -21.07
CA SER A 72 23.18 6.25 -21.84
C SER A 72 24.08 5.12 -21.33
N THR A 73 24.66 4.34 -22.25
CA THR A 73 25.68 3.33 -21.94
C THR A 73 27.04 3.93 -21.57
N LEU A 74 27.21 5.26 -21.68
CA LEU A 74 28.41 5.96 -21.20
C LEU A 74 28.72 5.60 -19.74
N ARG A 75 27.68 5.41 -18.91
CA ARG A 75 27.80 4.97 -17.51
C ARG A 75 28.60 3.66 -17.36
N CYS A 76 28.50 2.75 -18.33
CA CYS A 76 29.18 1.45 -18.30
C CYS A 76 30.67 1.59 -18.63
N THR A 77 31.02 2.43 -19.61
CA THR A 77 32.42 2.76 -19.91
C THR A 77 33.07 3.54 -18.77
N LEU A 78 32.33 4.43 -18.12
CA LEU A 78 32.85 5.16 -16.95
C LEU A 78 33.03 4.24 -15.73
N GLU A 79 32.13 3.28 -15.49
CA GLU A 79 32.33 2.25 -14.45
C GLU A 79 33.60 1.44 -14.71
N GLU A 80 33.88 1.05 -15.97
CA GLU A 80 35.13 0.39 -16.35
C GLU A 80 36.36 1.25 -16.04
N GLU A 81 36.44 2.47 -16.58
CA GLU A 81 37.57 3.38 -16.37
C GLU A 81 37.80 3.66 -14.87
N CYS A 82 36.72 3.81 -14.10
CA CYS A 82 36.79 3.99 -12.65
C CYS A 82 37.35 2.75 -11.97
N LEU A 83 36.80 1.57 -12.24
CA LEU A 83 37.23 0.32 -11.58
C LEU A 83 38.69 -0.01 -11.91
N GLU A 84 39.16 0.24 -13.14
CA GLU A 84 40.56 0.08 -13.52
C GLU A 84 41.48 1.03 -12.73
N ALA A 85 41.12 2.31 -12.65
CA ALA A 85 41.93 3.29 -11.92
C ALA A 85 41.95 3.03 -10.41
N LEU A 86 40.80 2.63 -9.84
CA LEU A 86 40.64 2.35 -8.41
C LEU A 86 41.43 1.14 -7.93
N GLN A 87 41.91 0.27 -8.83
CA GLN A 87 42.87 -0.78 -8.45
C GLN A 87 44.19 -0.20 -7.87
N LYS A 88 44.49 1.06 -8.17
CA LYS A 88 45.67 1.77 -7.65
C LYS A 88 45.43 2.42 -6.30
N LEU A 89 44.17 2.53 -5.85
CA LEU A 89 43.81 3.06 -4.54
C LEU A 89 44.13 2.00 -3.47
N PRO A 90 44.98 2.29 -2.47
CA PRO A 90 45.25 1.34 -1.40
C PRO A 90 43.98 0.89 -0.68
N CYS A 91 43.93 -0.39 -0.34
CA CYS A 91 42.86 -0.94 0.49
C CYS A 91 42.90 -0.31 1.88
N ALA A 92 41.76 0.17 2.38
CA ALA A 92 41.65 0.58 3.77
C ALA A 92 41.55 -0.69 4.62
N THR A 93 42.58 -0.92 5.44
CA THR A 93 42.72 -2.13 6.23
C THR A 93 42.65 -1.77 7.70
N SER A 94 41.75 -2.43 8.42
CA SER A 94 41.70 -2.38 9.86
C SER A 94 41.88 -3.76 10.48
N GLN A 95 41.77 -3.86 11.81
CA GLN A 95 41.94 -5.13 12.51
C GLN A 95 40.92 -6.20 12.08
N PHE A 96 39.71 -5.78 11.64
CA PHE A 96 38.62 -6.70 11.31
C PHE A 96 38.17 -6.62 9.85
N CYS A 97 38.50 -5.55 9.13
CA CYS A 97 37.93 -5.28 7.82
C CYS A 97 39.00 -4.90 6.78
N SER A 98 38.72 -5.17 5.52
CA SER A 98 39.43 -4.61 4.36
C SER A 98 38.44 -4.05 3.37
N VAL A 99 38.53 -2.78 3.02
CA VAL A 99 37.62 -2.13 2.07
C VAL A 99 38.36 -1.82 0.77
N ARG A 100 37.79 -2.25 -0.36
CA ARG A 100 38.28 -1.97 -1.72
C ARG A 100 37.17 -2.07 -2.75
N THR A 101 37.47 -1.81 -4.02
CA THR A 101 36.59 -2.15 -5.15
C THR A 101 36.84 -3.59 -5.64
N PRO A 102 35.87 -4.22 -6.31
CA PRO A 102 36.13 -5.48 -7.02
C PRO A 102 37.14 -5.25 -8.16
N ARG A 103 37.91 -6.28 -8.52
CA ARG A 103 38.73 -6.23 -9.74
C ARG A 103 37.83 -6.25 -10.97
N LEU A 104 38.12 -5.37 -11.93
CA LEU A 104 37.63 -5.52 -13.29
C LEU A 104 38.47 -6.57 -14.03
N LEU A 105 37.83 -7.61 -14.54
CA LEU A 105 38.49 -8.74 -15.19
C LEU A 105 38.40 -8.67 -16.72
N HIS A 106 37.30 -8.11 -17.23
CA HIS A 106 37.05 -7.94 -18.66
C HIS A 106 36.07 -6.80 -18.92
N PHE A 107 36.22 -6.13 -20.04
CA PHE A 107 35.22 -5.22 -20.58
C PHE A 107 35.18 -5.32 -22.11
N ASN A 108 33.97 -5.40 -22.65
CA ASN A 108 33.69 -5.30 -24.07
C ASN A 108 32.98 -3.98 -24.36
N SER A 109 33.72 -3.02 -24.92
CA SER A 109 33.18 -1.70 -25.26
C SER A 109 32.11 -1.73 -26.35
N GLY A 110 32.09 -2.76 -27.21
CA GLY A 110 31.10 -2.89 -28.27
C GLY A 110 29.71 -3.29 -27.78
N SER A 111 29.63 -4.02 -26.67
CA SER A 111 28.38 -4.52 -26.08
C SER A 111 28.09 -3.99 -24.68
N SER A 112 28.99 -3.22 -24.08
CA SER A 112 28.90 -2.77 -22.68
C SER A 112 28.78 -3.94 -21.68
N THR A 113 29.41 -5.07 -22.01
CA THR A 113 29.52 -6.24 -21.12
C THR A 113 30.79 -6.13 -20.29
N GLN A 114 30.68 -6.23 -18.97
CA GLN A 114 31.80 -6.26 -18.04
C GLN A 114 31.80 -7.54 -17.20
N VAL A 115 32.99 -8.07 -16.92
CA VAL A 115 33.21 -9.18 -16.01
C VAL A 115 34.02 -8.66 -14.82
N GLN A 116 33.48 -8.81 -13.62
CA GLN A 116 34.05 -8.33 -12.37
C GLN A 116 34.30 -9.50 -11.41
N GLU A 117 35.20 -9.27 -10.45
CA GLU A 117 35.46 -10.18 -9.35
C GLU A 117 34.20 -10.50 -8.55
N TYR A 118 33.95 -11.78 -8.30
CA TYR A 118 32.84 -12.25 -7.49
C TYR A 118 33.26 -12.42 -6.03
N LEU A 119 32.49 -11.84 -5.11
CA LEU A 119 32.62 -12.09 -3.68
C LEU A 119 31.69 -13.23 -3.26
N PRO A 120 32.21 -14.42 -2.89
CA PRO A 120 31.39 -15.57 -2.53
C PRO A 120 30.53 -15.32 -1.30
N ASP A 121 29.32 -15.90 -1.31
CA ASP A 121 28.36 -15.90 -0.21
C ASP A 121 28.18 -14.52 0.44
N SER A 122 28.09 -13.48 -0.40
CA SER A 122 27.99 -12.10 0.03
C SER A 122 26.55 -11.61 0.18
N LEU A 123 26.39 -10.66 1.09
CA LEU A 123 25.20 -9.82 1.24
C LEU A 123 25.62 -8.36 0.99
N ASP A 124 24.66 -7.49 0.64
CA ASP A 124 24.87 -6.06 0.82
C ASP A 124 24.83 -5.70 2.32
N LEU A 125 25.47 -4.59 2.70
CA LEU A 125 25.61 -4.17 4.10
C LEU A 125 24.25 -4.04 4.80
N LYS A 126 23.23 -3.55 4.10
CA LYS A 126 21.88 -3.39 4.64
C LYS A 126 21.23 -4.75 4.91
N SER A 127 21.29 -5.68 3.96
CA SER A 127 20.82 -7.07 4.14
C SER A 127 21.59 -7.81 5.23
N TYR A 128 22.91 -7.61 5.32
CA TYR A 128 23.73 -8.18 6.39
C TYR A 128 23.25 -7.68 7.77
N VAL A 129 23.04 -6.38 7.93
CA VAL A 129 22.60 -5.83 9.21
C VAL A 129 21.20 -6.32 9.60
N LEU A 130 20.28 -6.39 8.64
CA LEU A 130 18.93 -6.93 8.85
C LEU A 130 18.92 -8.41 9.24
N LYS A 131 19.88 -9.18 8.74
CA LYS A 131 19.98 -10.62 9.01
C LYS A 131 20.62 -10.93 10.37
N HIS A 132 21.68 -10.21 10.72
CA HIS A 132 22.52 -10.54 11.88
C HIS A 132 22.20 -9.74 13.14
N PHE A 133 21.48 -8.63 13.02
CA PHE A 133 21.14 -7.78 14.16
C PHE A 133 19.64 -7.55 14.30
N SER A 134 19.21 -7.32 15.54
CA SER A 134 17.83 -7.03 15.91
C SER A 134 17.75 -5.88 16.93
N SER A 135 16.54 -5.46 17.29
CA SER A 135 16.33 -4.45 18.33
C SER A 135 16.86 -4.87 19.72
N SER A 136 16.99 -6.18 19.98
CA SER A 136 17.54 -6.75 21.20
C SER A 136 19.04 -7.06 21.15
N THR A 137 19.75 -6.60 20.12
CA THR A 137 21.21 -6.84 19.97
C THR A 137 21.97 -6.36 21.22
N PRO A 138 22.81 -7.22 21.84
CA PRO A 138 23.61 -6.84 23.00
C PRO A 138 24.65 -5.76 22.68
N GLU A 139 24.94 -4.89 23.66
CA GLU A 139 25.94 -3.82 23.52
C GLU A 139 27.37 -4.36 23.31
N SER A 140 27.63 -5.64 23.65
CA SER A 140 28.92 -6.30 23.40
C SER A 140 29.27 -6.40 21.91
N GLU A 141 28.26 -6.37 21.02
CA GLU A 141 28.47 -6.40 19.56
C GLU A 141 28.87 -5.05 18.99
N LYS A 142 28.74 -3.95 19.76
CA LYS A 142 29.02 -2.59 19.29
C LYS A 142 30.43 -2.46 18.72
N CYS A 143 31.44 -2.99 19.42
CA CYS A 143 32.84 -2.88 18.98
C CYS A 143 33.09 -3.52 17.61
N ASN A 144 32.40 -4.62 17.30
CA ASN A 144 32.59 -5.34 16.04
C ASN A 144 32.07 -4.53 14.84
N VAL A 145 30.86 -3.96 14.96
CA VAL A 145 30.25 -3.19 13.87
C VAL A 145 30.77 -1.76 13.75
N LEU A 146 31.27 -1.18 14.85
CA LEU A 146 31.94 0.13 14.83
C LEU A 146 33.16 0.09 13.91
N GLU A 147 33.89 -1.02 13.90
CA GLU A 147 35.07 -1.18 13.06
C GLU A 147 34.74 -1.32 11.56
N VAL A 148 33.59 -1.93 11.22
CA VAL A 148 33.07 -1.91 9.84
C VAL A 148 32.83 -0.48 9.39
N GLY A 149 32.14 0.31 10.22
CA GLY A 149 31.95 1.73 9.97
C GLY A 149 33.27 2.45 9.76
N ARG A 150 34.21 2.29 10.70
CA ARG A 150 35.53 2.95 10.64
C ARG A 150 36.27 2.65 9.34
N ALA A 151 36.37 1.37 8.96
CA ALA A 151 37.07 0.98 7.73
C ALA A 151 36.40 1.58 6.48
N LEU A 152 35.07 1.64 6.42
CA LEU A 152 34.33 2.27 5.32
C LEU A 152 34.57 3.79 5.28
N GLY A 153 34.60 4.45 6.43
CA GLY A 153 34.86 5.89 6.54
C GLY A 153 36.27 6.25 6.10
N GLU A 154 37.26 5.50 6.57
CA GLU A 154 38.67 5.66 6.20
C GLU A 154 38.88 5.46 4.70
N TRP A 155 38.24 4.43 4.14
CA TRP A 155 38.28 4.18 2.70
C TRP A 155 37.67 5.32 1.91
N LEU A 156 36.49 5.80 2.30
CA LEU A 156 35.81 6.89 1.58
C LEU A 156 36.62 8.19 1.64
N ARG A 157 37.25 8.51 2.77
CA ARG A 157 38.17 9.66 2.90
C ARG A 157 39.37 9.50 1.97
N SER A 158 39.98 8.31 1.98
CA SER A 158 41.12 7.99 1.11
C SER A 158 40.74 8.08 -0.37
N PHE A 159 39.57 7.59 -0.75
CA PHE A 159 39.03 7.73 -2.10
C PHE A 159 38.85 9.21 -2.47
N HIS A 160 38.18 10.00 -1.63
CA HIS A 160 37.97 11.42 -1.88
C HIS A 160 39.28 12.19 -2.05
N ASP A 161 40.29 11.89 -1.24
CA ASP A 161 41.60 12.54 -1.31
C ASP A 161 42.40 12.07 -2.54
N TRP A 162 42.37 10.77 -2.82
CA TRP A 162 42.95 10.19 -4.04
C TRP A 162 42.31 10.78 -5.31
N ALA A 163 40.98 10.88 -5.36
CA ALA A 163 40.24 11.38 -6.51
C ALA A 163 40.45 12.89 -6.77
N ALA A 164 40.91 13.64 -5.76
CA ALA A 164 41.28 15.04 -5.90
C ALA A 164 42.78 15.26 -6.15
N ALA A 165 43.59 14.19 -6.11
CA ALA A 165 45.00 14.28 -6.40
C ALA A 165 45.21 14.64 -7.90
N PRO A 166 46.19 15.50 -8.24
CA PRO A 166 46.44 15.92 -9.62
C PRO A 166 46.67 14.75 -10.59
N GLU A 167 47.16 13.63 -10.09
CA GLU A 167 47.38 12.39 -10.85
C GLU A 167 46.07 11.82 -11.43
N GLN A 168 44.91 12.16 -10.87
CA GLN A 168 43.60 11.68 -11.32
C GLN A 168 42.87 12.65 -12.24
N GLU A 169 43.49 13.76 -12.66
CA GLU A 169 42.84 14.79 -13.48
C GLU A 169 42.27 14.25 -14.80
N ALA A 170 42.96 13.27 -15.41
CA ALA A 170 42.49 12.62 -16.63
C ALA A 170 41.19 11.83 -16.39
N LEU A 171 41.12 11.04 -15.33
CA LEU A 171 39.92 10.29 -14.96
C LEU A 171 38.79 11.26 -14.54
N ARG A 172 39.12 12.31 -13.80
CA ARG A 172 38.18 13.36 -13.39
C ARG A 172 37.52 14.03 -14.60
N SER A 173 38.30 14.32 -15.65
CA SER A 173 37.80 14.86 -16.93
C SER A 173 36.86 13.88 -17.65
N ARG A 174 37.05 12.56 -17.47
CA ARG A 174 36.13 11.54 -17.99
C ARG A 174 34.83 11.49 -17.20
N VAL A 175 34.93 11.46 -15.88
CA VAL A 175 33.78 11.46 -14.95
C VAL A 175 32.91 12.72 -15.09
N GLU A 176 33.50 13.86 -15.46
CA GLU A 176 32.77 15.09 -15.79
C GLU A 176 31.71 14.91 -16.89
N LEU A 177 31.94 13.98 -17.82
CA LEU A 177 31.01 13.67 -18.91
C LEU A 177 29.73 12.98 -18.42
N ASN A 178 29.68 12.48 -17.19
CA ASN A 178 28.52 11.77 -16.64
C ASN A 178 27.36 12.70 -16.21
N LYS A 179 27.07 13.71 -17.03
CA LYS A 179 26.06 14.75 -16.76
C LYS A 179 24.64 14.17 -16.65
N GLU A 180 24.35 13.07 -17.36
CA GLU A 180 23.05 12.39 -17.26
C GLU A 180 22.83 11.81 -15.86
N MET A 181 23.81 11.08 -15.30
CA MET A 181 23.72 10.57 -13.93
C MET A 181 23.72 11.69 -12.89
N GLN A 182 24.49 12.76 -13.12
CA GLN A 182 24.48 13.95 -12.28
C GLN A 182 23.09 14.61 -12.22
N SER A 183 22.42 14.75 -13.37
CA SER A 183 21.05 15.28 -13.44
C SER A 183 20.05 14.35 -12.77
N ILE A 184 20.17 13.03 -12.97
CA ILE A 184 19.30 12.04 -12.31
C ILE A 184 19.42 12.16 -10.80
N LYS A 185 20.65 12.18 -10.25
CA LYS A 185 20.86 12.32 -8.80
C LYS A 185 20.35 13.66 -8.27
N LEU A 186 20.48 14.77 -9.01
CA LEU A 186 19.87 16.05 -8.62
C LEU A 186 18.34 15.93 -8.52
N THR A 187 17.70 15.36 -9.53
CA THR A 187 16.24 15.23 -9.59
C THR A 187 15.70 14.32 -8.49
N TYR A 188 16.32 13.16 -8.28
CA TYR A 188 15.85 12.19 -7.29
C TYR A 188 16.24 12.57 -5.86
N ASN A 189 17.44 13.10 -5.61
CA ASN A 189 17.82 13.50 -4.25
C ASN A 189 17.08 14.78 -3.83
N TYR A 190 17.01 15.80 -4.69
CA TYR A 190 16.60 17.15 -4.25
C TYR A 190 15.28 17.62 -4.83
N GLU A 191 15.10 17.60 -6.16
CA GLU A 191 13.87 18.14 -6.77
C GLU A 191 12.62 17.36 -6.35
N SER A 192 12.80 16.07 -6.05
CA SER A 192 11.76 15.20 -5.52
C SER A 192 11.25 15.61 -4.14
N LEU A 193 11.95 16.47 -3.37
CA LEU A 193 11.45 17.02 -2.11
C LEU A 193 10.08 17.70 -2.28
N LEU A 194 9.88 18.45 -3.36
CA LEU A 194 8.61 19.12 -3.62
C LEU A 194 7.50 18.12 -3.97
N ARG A 195 7.85 16.99 -4.60
CA ARG A 195 6.90 15.89 -4.86
C ARG A 195 6.47 15.20 -3.56
N ARG A 196 7.30 15.25 -2.51
CA ARG A 196 6.94 14.70 -1.19
C ARG A 196 5.89 15.52 -0.46
N LEU A 197 5.66 16.77 -0.85
CA LEU A 197 4.60 17.60 -0.25
C LEU A 197 3.20 17.04 -0.53
N GLU A 198 3.01 16.39 -1.69
CA GLU A 198 1.75 15.72 -2.03
C GLU A 198 1.49 14.49 -1.16
N ARG A 199 2.57 13.77 -0.80
CA ARG A 199 2.52 12.57 0.02
C ARG A 199 2.48 12.86 1.52
N PHE A 200 3.18 13.90 1.97
CA PHE A 200 3.29 14.28 3.38
C PHE A 200 2.88 15.76 3.54
N PRO A 201 1.58 16.07 3.67
CA PRO A 201 1.09 17.45 3.72
C PRO A 201 1.68 18.28 4.86
N PHE A 202 2.12 17.67 5.96
CA PHE A 202 2.79 18.37 7.07
C PHE A 202 4.17 18.97 6.69
N LEU A 203 4.74 18.54 5.57
CA LEU A 203 5.95 19.10 4.97
C LEU A 203 5.67 20.42 4.23
N GLU A 204 4.41 20.78 3.97
CA GLU A 204 4.05 22.01 3.24
C GLU A 204 4.61 23.27 3.93
N ASN A 205 4.67 23.26 5.26
CA ASN A 205 5.31 24.32 6.06
C ASN A 205 6.82 24.47 5.77
N SER A 206 7.45 23.44 5.22
CA SER A 206 8.86 23.41 4.82
C SER A 206 9.07 23.68 3.33
N ARG A 207 8.03 23.95 2.52
CA ARG A 207 8.13 24.20 1.07
C ARG A 207 9.23 25.21 0.75
N GLY A 208 9.19 26.39 1.39
CA GLY A 208 10.18 27.44 1.15
C GLY A 208 11.60 27.07 1.57
N VAL A 209 11.76 26.12 2.50
CA VAL A 209 13.09 25.56 2.84
C VAL A 209 13.53 24.58 1.76
N PHE A 210 12.65 23.69 1.30
CA PHE A 210 12.96 22.74 0.21
C PHE A 210 13.33 23.46 -1.08
N GLU A 211 12.62 24.53 -1.46
CA GLU A 211 12.97 25.36 -2.61
C GLU A 211 14.38 25.96 -2.49
N LYS A 212 14.77 26.41 -1.30
CA LYS A 212 16.13 26.92 -1.04
C LYS A 212 17.19 25.83 -1.13
N ILE A 213 16.89 24.61 -0.65
CA ILE A 213 17.80 23.45 -0.76
C ILE A 213 18.00 23.09 -2.22
N ILE A 214 16.92 23.01 -3.00
CA ILE A 214 16.98 22.73 -4.44
C ILE A 214 17.78 23.81 -5.16
N ALA A 215 17.54 25.08 -4.86
CA ALA A 215 18.31 26.19 -5.44
C ALA A 215 19.80 26.11 -5.08
N LYS A 216 20.13 25.78 -3.82
CA LYS A 216 21.51 25.57 -3.37
C LYS A 216 22.18 24.42 -4.11
N ALA A 217 21.53 23.25 -4.20
CA ALA A 217 22.07 22.11 -4.93
C ALA A 217 22.31 22.42 -6.42
N LYS A 218 21.39 23.17 -7.06
CA LYS A 218 21.56 23.65 -8.44
C LYS A 218 22.74 24.60 -8.59
N ALA A 219 22.91 25.54 -7.65
CA ALA A 219 24.02 26.48 -7.65
C ALA A 219 25.37 25.77 -7.47
N GLU A 220 25.44 24.80 -6.54
CA GLU A 220 26.64 23.96 -6.35
C GLU A 220 27.04 23.24 -7.63
N LEU A 221 26.09 22.64 -8.35
CA LEU A 221 26.36 21.95 -9.61
C LEU A 221 26.72 22.88 -10.77
N ALA A 222 26.27 24.14 -10.74
CA ALA A 222 26.65 25.14 -11.73
C ALA A 222 28.10 25.65 -11.53
N GLU A 223 28.64 25.55 -10.32
CA GLU A 223 30.01 25.93 -9.99
C GLU A 223 30.98 24.75 -10.18
N GLU A 224 31.12 24.28 -11.44
CA GLU A 224 31.85 23.05 -11.79
C GLU A 224 33.29 22.98 -11.22
N ARG A 225 33.96 24.12 -11.09
CA ARG A 225 35.33 24.21 -10.53
C ARG A 225 35.42 23.76 -9.07
N GLN A 226 34.32 23.84 -8.32
CA GLN A 226 34.29 23.44 -6.91
C GLN A 226 33.87 21.98 -6.71
N LEU A 227 33.28 21.35 -7.75
CA LEU A 227 32.85 19.96 -7.69
C LEU A 227 34.05 19.02 -7.54
N GLN A 228 33.84 17.81 -7.05
CA GLN A 228 34.85 16.80 -6.79
C GLN A 228 34.37 15.46 -7.36
N PHE A 229 35.29 14.58 -7.75
CA PHE A 229 34.92 13.23 -8.13
C PHE A 229 34.43 12.47 -6.88
N ILE A 230 33.15 12.09 -6.91
CA ILE A 230 32.45 11.31 -5.89
C ILE A 230 31.91 10.01 -6.49
N HIS A 231 31.58 9.03 -5.64
CA HIS A 231 30.91 7.82 -6.07
C HIS A 231 29.49 8.12 -6.58
N GLY A 232 28.79 9.07 -5.95
CA GLY A 232 27.48 9.57 -6.40
C GLY A 232 26.30 8.65 -6.07
N ASP A 233 26.56 7.43 -5.62
CA ASP A 233 25.57 6.48 -5.10
C ASP A 233 26.19 5.59 -4.02
N PHE A 234 26.87 6.20 -3.06
CA PHE A 234 27.53 5.50 -1.96
C PHE A 234 26.53 5.20 -0.84
N TRP A 235 25.93 4.00 -0.86
CA TRP A 235 24.96 3.55 0.15
C TRP A 235 25.16 2.09 0.55
N THR A 236 24.40 1.65 1.56
CA THR A 236 24.50 0.32 2.15
C THR A 236 24.23 -0.83 1.16
N GLY A 237 23.44 -0.59 0.11
CA GLY A 237 23.20 -1.56 -0.98
C GLY A 237 24.41 -1.78 -1.89
N ASN A 238 25.32 -0.80 -1.97
CA ASN A 238 26.51 -0.83 -2.83
C ASN A 238 27.80 -1.21 -2.07
N VAL A 239 27.64 -1.80 -0.88
CA VAL A 239 28.74 -2.35 -0.08
C VAL A 239 28.47 -3.83 0.16
N LEU A 240 29.25 -4.71 -0.49
CA LEU A 240 29.12 -6.16 -0.31
C LEU A 240 30.10 -6.67 0.74
N LEU A 241 29.66 -7.61 1.57
CA LEU A 241 30.49 -8.34 2.52
C LEU A 241 30.04 -9.80 2.64
N PRO A 242 30.93 -10.76 2.98
CA PRO A 242 30.55 -12.14 3.21
C PRO A 242 29.50 -12.26 4.31
N ASP A 243 28.59 -13.21 4.17
CA ASP A 243 27.63 -13.64 5.19
C ASP A 243 28.32 -14.44 6.29
N ALA A 244 29.24 -13.79 6.98
CA ALA A 244 30.05 -14.34 8.06
C ALA A 244 30.13 -13.34 9.21
N GLU A 245 30.16 -13.88 10.43
CA GLU A 245 30.19 -13.08 11.64
C GLU A 245 31.43 -12.17 11.73
N ILE A 246 31.21 -10.90 12.06
CA ILE A 246 32.28 -9.91 12.27
C ILE A 246 32.89 -10.11 13.64
N LYS A 247 34.09 -10.71 13.68
CA LYS A 247 34.82 -11.00 14.92
C LYS A 247 36.31 -10.68 14.81
N PRO A 248 36.96 -10.38 15.95
CA PRO A 248 38.41 -10.26 16.01
C PRO A 248 39.15 -11.49 15.48
N GLY A 249 40.22 -11.28 14.69
CA GLY A 249 41.10 -12.34 14.19
C GLY A 249 40.77 -12.86 12.78
N ARG A 250 39.70 -12.38 12.15
CA ARG A 250 39.40 -12.62 10.74
C ARG A 250 39.21 -11.28 10.03
N GLN A 251 39.96 -11.04 8.96
CA GLN A 251 39.79 -9.86 8.12
C GLN A 251 38.64 -10.11 7.13
N ILE A 252 37.58 -9.33 7.24
CA ILE A 252 36.39 -9.41 6.39
C ILE A 252 36.55 -8.45 5.22
N PRO A 253 36.52 -8.93 3.97
CA PRO A 253 36.55 -8.07 2.80
C PRO A 253 35.20 -7.38 2.60
N LEU A 254 35.24 -6.08 2.35
CA LEU A 254 34.10 -5.26 1.91
C LEU A 254 34.40 -4.72 0.51
N PHE A 255 33.48 -4.96 -0.42
CA PHE A 255 33.57 -4.47 -1.79
C PHE A 255 32.62 -3.28 -1.98
N VAL A 256 33.18 -2.13 -2.36
CA VAL A 256 32.43 -0.98 -2.84
C VAL A 256 32.19 -1.15 -4.34
N ILE A 257 30.92 -1.35 -4.71
CA ILE A 257 30.50 -1.72 -6.06
C ILE A 257 29.64 -0.63 -6.71
N ASP A 258 29.30 -0.82 -7.98
CA ASP A 258 28.32 -0.03 -8.71
C ASP A 258 28.73 1.43 -8.99
N TRP A 259 29.77 1.57 -9.80
CA TRP A 259 30.37 2.87 -10.13
C TRP A 259 29.70 3.59 -11.32
N GLU A 260 28.58 3.08 -11.83
CA GLU A 260 27.90 3.69 -12.99
C GLU A 260 27.35 5.10 -12.70
N MET A 261 27.12 5.43 -11.43
CA MET A 261 26.64 6.73 -10.95
C MET A 261 27.76 7.73 -10.59
N CYS A 262 29.03 7.37 -10.87
CA CYS A 262 30.18 8.22 -10.60
C CYS A 262 30.04 9.58 -11.29
N GLN A 263 30.38 10.66 -10.59
CA GLN A 263 30.14 12.01 -11.11
C GLN A 263 31.02 13.05 -10.42
N LEU A 264 31.07 14.25 -11.00
CA LEU A 264 31.50 15.43 -10.27
C LEU A 264 30.35 15.93 -9.39
N GLY A 265 30.58 16.03 -8.09
CA GLY A 265 29.59 16.44 -7.11
C GLY A 265 30.24 17.00 -5.84
N VAL A 266 29.44 17.19 -4.80
CA VAL A 266 29.95 17.61 -3.49
C VAL A 266 30.19 16.37 -2.63
N ARG A 267 31.40 16.22 -2.05
CA ARG A 267 31.77 15.09 -1.17
C ARG A 267 30.77 14.78 -0.04
N PRO A 268 30.09 15.75 0.59
CA PRO A 268 29.03 15.49 1.57
C PRO A 268 27.89 14.58 1.08
N LEU A 269 27.72 14.41 -0.24
CA LEU A 269 26.68 13.56 -0.81
C LEU A 269 26.92 12.08 -0.47
N ASP A 270 28.15 11.59 -0.67
CA ASP A 270 28.49 10.19 -0.37
C ASP A 270 28.36 9.89 1.13
N LEU A 271 28.76 10.82 2.01
CA LEU A 271 28.56 10.65 3.45
C LEU A 271 27.09 10.65 3.83
N GLY A 272 26.34 11.66 3.38
CA GLY A 272 24.95 11.83 3.80
C GLY A 272 24.06 10.69 3.36
N GLN A 273 24.30 10.13 2.16
CA GLN A 273 23.54 9.00 1.65
C GLN A 273 23.79 7.73 2.50
N MET A 274 25.05 7.37 2.76
CA MET A 274 25.39 6.24 3.64
C MET A 274 24.81 6.40 5.04
N ILE A 275 24.91 7.59 5.64
CA ILE A 275 24.39 7.86 6.99
C ILE A 275 22.87 7.71 7.03
N ALA A 276 22.13 8.27 6.07
CA ALA A 276 20.68 8.15 6.03
C ALA A 276 20.23 6.69 5.92
N GLU A 277 20.86 5.94 5.02
CA GLU A 277 20.54 4.53 4.75
C GLU A 277 20.84 3.60 5.94
N LEU A 278 21.90 3.90 6.71
CA LEU A 278 22.16 3.21 7.98
C LEU A 278 21.18 3.63 9.08
N TYR A 279 20.78 4.90 9.10
CA TYR A 279 19.88 5.41 10.13
C TYR A 279 18.45 4.88 9.96
N GLU A 280 18.03 4.65 8.72
CA GLU A 280 16.76 3.99 8.40
C GLU A 280 16.62 2.61 9.08
N LEU A 281 17.70 1.85 9.25
CA LEU A 281 17.67 0.58 9.99
C LEU A 281 17.27 0.78 11.45
N THR A 282 17.67 1.91 12.04
CA THR A 282 17.26 2.29 13.40
C THR A 282 15.83 2.79 13.42
N LEU A 283 15.47 3.71 12.53
CA LEU A 283 14.15 4.32 12.47
C LEU A 283 13.04 3.27 12.20
N TYR A 284 13.26 2.37 11.24
CA TYR A 284 12.26 1.38 10.86
C TYR A 284 12.30 0.10 11.69
N LYS A 285 13.48 -0.37 12.09
CA LYS A 285 13.63 -1.70 12.72
C LYS A 285 14.13 -1.66 14.15
N GLY A 286 14.45 -0.48 14.69
CA GLY A 286 15.04 -0.33 16.02
C GLY A 286 16.42 -0.97 16.14
N ILE A 287 17.10 -1.26 15.02
CA ILE A 287 18.39 -1.94 15.02
C ILE A 287 19.50 -0.92 15.34
N LYS A 288 19.99 -0.96 16.58
CA LYS A 288 21.06 -0.07 17.08
C LYS A 288 22.37 -0.14 16.28
N ALA A 289 22.64 -1.28 15.65
CA ALA A 289 23.83 -1.48 14.84
C ALA A 289 23.95 -0.43 13.71
N GLY A 290 22.84 0.08 13.18
CA GLY A 290 22.87 1.19 12.22
C GLY A 290 23.59 2.43 12.75
N VAL A 291 23.21 2.89 13.95
CA VAL A 291 23.87 4.04 14.63
C VAL A 291 25.31 3.72 15.01
N TRP A 292 25.62 2.50 15.45
CA TRP A 292 27.00 2.11 15.77
C TRP A 292 27.92 2.12 14.55
N ILE A 293 27.42 1.69 13.39
CA ILE A 293 28.16 1.78 12.13
C ILE A 293 28.32 3.25 11.72
N ILE A 294 27.30 4.10 11.88
CA ILE A 294 27.42 5.55 11.62
C ILE A 294 28.51 6.18 12.51
N GLU A 295 28.55 5.84 13.80
CA GLU A 295 29.57 6.32 14.74
C GLU A 295 30.98 5.95 14.26
N GLY A 296 31.19 4.68 13.87
CA GLY A 296 32.44 4.22 13.28
C GLY A 296 32.77 4.95 11.97
N PHE A 297 31.78 5.08 11.08
CA PHE A 297 31.91 5.69 9.76
C PHE A 297 32.34 7.14 9.82
N LEU A 298 31.74 7.93 10.70
CA LEU A 298 32.13 9.31 10.95
C LEU A 298 33.54 9.38 11.56
N ALA A 299 33.86 8.50 12.51
CA ALA A 299 35.19 8.46 13.12
C ALA A 299 36.28 8.10 12.10
N GLY A 300 36.01 7.16 11.20
CA GLY A 300 36.93 6.74 10.15
C GLY A 300 37.10 7.79 9.05
N TYR A 301 36.03 8.49 8.66
CA TYR A 301 36.13 9.58 7.69
C TYR A 301 36.92 10.78 8.25
N GLY A 302 36.88 10.96 9.57
CA GLY A 302 37.66 11.93 10.31
C GLY A 302 37.03 13.33 10.38
N ILE A 303 37.82 14.28 10.88
CA ILE A 303 37.36 15.65 11.16
C ILE A 303 37.07 16.38 9.83
N VAL A 304 35.98 17.14 9.85
CA VAL A 304 35.50 18.00 8.76
C VAL A 304 35.12 19.37 9.32
N ASP A 305 35.03 20.38 8.48
CA ASP A 305 34.54 21.71 8.88
C ASP A 305 33.01 21.75 9.01
N ASP A 306 32.52 22.83 9.61
CA ASP A 306 31.09 23.03 9.90
C ASP A 306 30.24 23.08 8.62
N ASP A 307 30.77 23.62 7.52
CA ASP A 307 30.04 23.71 6.25
C ASP A 307 29.85 22.33 5.62
N PHE A 308 30.88 21.47 5.68
CA PHE A 308 30.82 20.08 5.26
C PHE A 308 29.84 19.29 6.13
N ALA A 309 29.94 19.41 7.46
CA ALA A 309 29.05 18.74 8.39
C ALA A 309 27.59 19.16 8.18
N TYR A 310 27.35 20.47 8.02
CA TYR A 310 26.06 21.05 7.66
C TYR A 310 25.50 20.44 6.38
N ARG A 311 26.31 20.44 5.31
CA ARG A 311 25.89 19.98 4.00
C ARG A 311 25.60 18.47 3.98
N THR A 312 26.32 17.72 4.80
CA THR A 312 26.11 16.29 5.04
C THR A 312 24.76 16.07 5.75
N ALA A 313 24.52 16.74 6.88
CA ALA A 313 23.25 16.66 7.60
C ALA A 313 22.06 17.08 6.73
N LEU A 314 22.21 18.12 5.91
CA LEU A 314 21.21 18.55 4.94
C LEU A 314 20.87 17.45 3.95
N HIS A 315 21.89 16.72 3.47
CA HIS A 315 21.69 15.59 2.57
C HIS A 315 21.03 14.41 3.29
N VAL A 316 21.41 14.10 4.54
CA VAL A 316 20.76 13.07 5.37
C VAL A 316 19.26 13.35 5.48
N GLY A 317 18.89 14.56 5.92
CA GLY A 317 17.47 14.91 6.09
C GLY A 317 16.70 14.89 4.77
N THR A 318 17.32 15.36 3.68
CA THR A 318 16.75 15.28 2.33
C THR A 318 16.53 13.84 1.88
N HIS A 319 17.51 12.96 2.11
CA HIS A 319 17.45 11.55 1.73
C HIS A 319 16.35 10.82 2.51
N LEU A 320 16.23 11.05 3.81
CA LEU A 320 15.16 10.47 4.63
C LEU A 320 13.77 10.90 4.14
N VAL A 321 13.57 12.18 3.84
CA VAL A 321 12.30 12.68 3.30
C VAL A 321 11.97 12.06 1.96
N VAL A 322 12.97 11.86 1.09
CA VAL A 322 12.75 11.41 -0.28
C VAL A 322 12.87 9.89 -0.41
N PHE A 323 14.06 9.32 -0.27
CA PHE A 323 14.32 7.90 -0.44
C PHE A 323 13.87 7.09 0.76
N GLY A 324 14.14 7.56 1.98
CA GLY A 324 13.78 6.87 3.21
C GLY A 324 12.27 6.67 3.36
N THR A 325 11.45 7.40 2.62
CA THR A 325 10.00 7.22 2.58
C THR A 325 9.49 6.47 1.34
N SER A 326 10.35 6.18 0.37
CA SER A 326 9.94 5.67 -0.94
C SER A 326 9.85 4.15 -1.04
N VAL A 327 10.57 3.41 -0.20
CA VAL A 327 10.68 1.96 -0.35
C VAL A 327 9.49 1.26 0.32
N PRO A 328 8.62 0.56 -0.45
CA PRO A 328 7.50 -0.17 0.13
C PRO A 328 7.97 -1.29 1.07
N GLY A 329 7.23 -1.52 2.16
CA GLY A 329 7.47 -2.65 3.08
C GLY A 329 8.59 -2.46 4.12
N TRP A 330 9.25 -1.30 4.15
CA TRP A 330 10.28 -0.99 5.15
C TRP A 330 9.74 -0.79 6.57
N GLY A 331 8.53 -0.24 6.71
CA GLY A 331 7.84 -0.11 7.99
C GLY A 331 6.36 0.21 7.80
N THR A 332 5.70 0.43 8.94
CA THR A 332 4.31 0.90 8.98
C THR A 332 4.18 2.32 8.41
N PRO A 333 2.99 2.74 7.95
CA PRO A 333 2.75 4.12 7.52
C PRO A 333 3.20 5.17 8.56
N GLU A 334 2.98 4.91 9.85
CA GLU A 334 3.41 5.79 10.94
C GLU A 334 4.93 5.90 11.01
N GLN A 335 5.66 4.79 10.81
CA GLN A 335 7.13 4.82 10.75
C GLN A 335 7.62 5.58 9.52
N VAL A 336 6.93 5.45 8.39
CA VAL A 336 7.25 6.21 7.16
C VAL A 336 7.05 7.71 7.39
N GLU A 337 5.95 8.12 8.02
CA GLU A 337 5.72 9.51 8.40
C GLU A 337 6.74 10.00 9.41
N MET A 338 7.07 9.20 10.42
CA MET A 338 8.11 9.51 11.41
C MET A 338 9.48 9.69 10.75
N VAL A 339 9.82 8.92 9.73
CA VAL A 339 11.06 9.09 8.94
C VAL A 339 11.01 10.39 8.13
N ALA A 340 9.87 10.72 7.52
CA ALA A 340 9.69 12.01 6.84
C ALA A 340 9.78 13.21 7.81
N GLU A 341 9.20 13.09 9.00
CA GLU A 341 9.27 14.10 10.06
C GLU A 341 10.70 14.24 10.59
N THR A 342 11.38 13.13 10.88
CA THR A 342 12.78 13.10 11.30
C THR A 342 13.68 13.76 10.24
N GLY A 343 13.49 13.42 8.97
CA GLY A 343 14.22 14.06 7.88
C GLY A 343 13.93 15.56 7.79
N LYS A 344 12.67 15.96 7.96
CA LYS A 344 12.27 17.37 8.07
C LYS A 344 12.88 18.06 9.28
N GLU A 345 13.11 17.40 10.41
CA GLU A 345 13.71 18.00 11.62
C GLU A 345 15.23 18.16 11.48
N ILE A 346 15.90 17.24 10.80
CA ILE A 346 17.35 17.35 10.53
C ILE A 346 17.65 18.55 9.63
N ILE A 347 16.79 18.84 8.65
CA ILE A 347 16.94 19.96 7.69
C ILE A 347 17.06 21.37 8.34
N PRO A 348 16.20 21.81 9.28
CA PRO A 348 16.25 23.13 9.93
C PRO A 348 17.25 23.21 11.08
N THR A 349 17.65 22.09 11.70
CA THR A 349 18.59 22.09 12.85
C THR A 349 20.02 22.43 12.44
N ALA A 350 20.31 22.41 11.14
CA ALA A 350 21.66 22.64 10.63
C ALA A 350 22.19 24.07 10.89
N ARG A 351 21.38 25.05 11.32
CA ARG A 351 21.89 26.37 11.79
C ARG A 351 22.16 26.48 13.29
N ALA A 352 22.06 25.38 14.06
CA ALA A 352 22.33 25.40 15.49
C ALA A 352 23.17 24.19 15.91
N VAL A 353 24.48 24.26 15.70
CA VAL A 353 25.44 23.49 16.50
C VAL A 353 26.47 24.46 17.08
N THR A 354 26.33 24.75 18.37
CA THR A 354 27.45 25.00 19.29
C THR A 354 27.18 24.21 20.57
N PRO A 355 28.24 23.87 21.32
CA PRO A 355 28.46 22.52 21.81
C PRO A 355 27.67 22.18 23.08
N ILE A 356 27.53 20.87 23.26
CA ILE A 356 27.30 20.13 24.50
C ILE A 356 27.26 21.05 25.73
N ASP A 357 26.05 21.25 26.24
CA ASP A 357 25.87 21.44 27.66
C ASP A 357 24.73 20.58 28.14
N SER A 358 25.10 19.71 29.07
CA SER A 358 24.23 18.82 29.81
C SER A 358 23.03 19.57 30.39
N LYS A 359 21.82 19.21 29.97
CA LYS A 359 20.64 19.23 30.83
C LYS A 359 19.48 18.44 30.21
N MET A 360 19.19 17.31 30.85
CA MET A 360 17.83 16.81 31.02
C MET A 360 16.88 17.98 31.27
N THR A 361 15.99 18.27 30.32
CA THR A 361 14.71 18.91 30.61
C THR A 361 13.64 18.29 29.72
N SER A 362 12.80 17.49 30.36
CA SER A 362 11.43 17.19 29.97
C SER A 362 10.71 18.41 29.37
N ASN A 363 10.22 18.31 28.15
CA ASN A 363 9.24 19.26 27.61
C ASN A 363 7.87 18.59 27.55
N GLU A 364 7.10 18.76 28.62
CA GLU A 364 5.63 18.76 28.53
C GLU A 364 5.23 20.01 27.75
N ALA A 365 4.82 19.84 26.49
CA ALA A 365 4.14 20.89 25.75
C ALA A 365 2.72 21.05 26.34
N GLY A 366 2.35 22.27 26.72
CA GLY A 366 1.00 22.56 27.21
C GLY A 366 -0.10 22.14 26.21
N PRO A 367 -1.31 21.84 26.68
CA PRO A 367 -2.36 21.21 25.88
C PRO A 367 -2.76 22.10 24.69
N LYS A 368 -2.59 21.59 23.46
CA LYS A 368 -3.06 22.25 22.23
C LYS A 368 -4.59 22.39 22.30
N LEU A 369 -5.14 23.58 22.08
CA LEU A 369 -6.60 23.79 22.12
C LEU A 369 -7.28 23.33 20.82
N CYS A 370 -8.51 22.81 20.93
CA CYS A 370 -9.35 22.43 19.81
C CYS A 370 -9.62 23.62 18.89
N ARG A 371 -9.35 23.48 17.59
CA ARG A 371 -9.54 24.56 16.59
C ARG A 371 -11.00 24.98 16.42
N ARG A 372 -11.94 24.05 16.66
CA ARG A 372 -13.38 24.25 16.45
C ARG A 372 -14.05 24.99 17.60
N CYS A 373 -13.87 24.52 18.84
CA CYS A 373 -14.46 25.19 20.01
C CYS A 373 -13.54 26.24 20.65
N LYS A 374 -12.22 26.15 20.45
CA LYS A 374 -11.19 27.00 21.06
C LYS A 374 -11.18 27.00 22.60
N VAL A 375 -11.82 25.98 23.21
CA VAL A 375 -12.00 25.89 24.68
C VAL A 375 -11.40 24.61 25.23
N SER A 376 -11.76 23.45 24.68
CA SER A 376 -11.29 22.14 25.14
C SER A 376 -9.93 21.81 24.54
N GLU A 377 -9.15 20.98 25.23
CA GLU A 377 -7.94 20.37 24.68
C GLU A 377 -8.25 19.54 23.41
N ALA A 378 -7.37 19.67 22.42
CA ALA A 378 -7.39 18.88 21.21
C ALA A 378 -6.77 17.52 21.48
N THR A 379 -7.63 16.51 21.63
CA THR A 379 -7.24 15.13 21.86
C THR A 379 -7.26 14.27 20.59
N HIS A 380 -7.81 14.80 19.51
CA HIS A 380 -8.02 14.10 18.24
C HIS A 380 -7.72 15.02 17.06
N GLU A 381 -7.70 14.47 15.85
CA GLU A 381 -7.48 15.22 14.63
C GLU A 381 -8.55 14.88 13.58
N ILE A 382 -9.27 15.90 13.11
CA ILE A 382 -10.22 15.75 12.00
C ILE A 382 -9.44 16.09 10.72
N ARG A 383 -9.01 15.05 10.01
CA ARG A 383 -8.14 15.13 8.81
C ARG A 383 -6.80 15.76 9.14
N THR A 384 -6.74 17.08 9.27
CA THR A 384 -5.52 17.85 9.62
C THR A 384 -5.80 18.94 10.66
N GLU A 385 -7.00 18.97 11.24
CA GLU A 385 -7.43 19.99 12.18
C GLU A 385 -7.54 19.42 13.61
N PRO A 386 -6.78 19.97 14.60
CA PRO A 386 -6.86 19.52 15.98
C PRO A 386 -8.26 19.77 16.56
N ALA A 387 -8.86 18.72 17.11
CA ALA A 387 -10.23 18.68 17.60
C ALA A 387 -10.34 17.98 18.95
N CYS A 388 -11.26 18.45 19.80
CA CYS A 388 -11.67 17.69 20.98
C CYS A 388 -12.70 16.62 20.60
N GLY A 389 -12.84 15.58 21.42
CA GLY A 389 -13.81 14.49 21.20
C GLY A 389 -15.24 14.95 20.86
N PRO A 390 -15.84 15.92 21.59
CA PRO A 390 -17.17 16.43 21.26
C PRO A 390 -17.26 17.11 19.87
N CYS A 391 -16.23 17.86 19.48
CA CYS A 391 -16.18 18.49 18.15
C CYS A 391 -15.96 17.46 17.04
N TYR A 392 -15.23 16.38 17.33
CA TYR A 392 -15.07 15.24 16.44
C TYR A 392 -16.40 14.53 16.18
N CYS A 393 -17.11 14.15 17.25
CA CYS A 393 -18.43 13.53 17.15
C CYS A 393 -19.43 14.40 16.38
N ARG A 394 -19.41 15.72 16.62
CA ARG A 394 -20.27 16.67 15.90
C ARG A 394 -19.93 16.72 14.40
N TYR A 395 -18.66 16.63 14.03
CA TYR A 395 -18.24 16.62 12.62
C TYR A 395 -18.78 15.37 11.89
N VAL A 396 -18.58 14.18 12.48
CA VAL A 396 -19.08 12.91 11.91
C VAL A 396 -20.61 12.93 11.78
N ASN A 397 -21.31 13.29 12.86
CA ASN A 397 -22.77 13.42 12.86
C ASN A 397 -23.26 14.39 11.78
N MET A 398 -22.66 15.59 11.68
CA MET A 398 -23.06 16.60 10.70
C MET A 398 -22.96 16.07 9.26
N LYS A 399 -21.93 15.28 8.94
CA LYS A 399 -21.74 14.71 7.60
C LYS A 399 -22.86 13.74 7.23
N ALA A 400 -23.19 12.83 8.14
CA ALA A 400 -24.29 11.89 7.94
C ALA A 400 -25.67 12.57 7.93
N VAL A 401 -25.93 13.49 8.87
CA VAL A 401 -27.22 14.16 8.98
C VAL A 401 -27.55 14.97 7.73
N LYS A 402 -26.57 15.66 7.13
CA LYS A 402 -26.79 16.35 5.84
C LYS A 402 -27.28 15.41 4.75
N ARG A 403 -26.79 14.16 4.72
CA ARG A 403 -27.23 13.18 3.73
C ARG A 403 -28.60 12.61 4.06
N LEU A 404 -28.91 12.40 5.34
CA LEU A 404 -30.25 12.06 5.79
C LEU A 404 -31.25 13.16 5.42
N GLU A 405 -30.93 14.45 5.60
CA GLU A 405 -31.82 15.54 5.19
C GLU A 405 -32.19 15.51 3.70
N VAL A 406 -31.24 15.14 2.83
CA VAL A 406 -31.51 14.90 1.40
C VAL A 406 -32.48 13.74 1.23
N LEU A 407 -32.22 12.59 1.87
CA LEU A 407 -33.13 11.45 1.85
C LEU A 407 -34.55 11.82 2.32
N ALA A 408 -34.68 12.54 3.45
CA ALA A 408 -35.98 12.95 4.00
C ALA A 408 -36.79 13.72 2.95
N LYS A 409 -36.13 14.61 2.20
CA LYS A 409 -36.78 15.35 1.12
C LYS A 409 -37.21 14.41 -0.01
N ASP A 410 -36.33 13.51 -0.42
CA ASP A 410 -36.56 12.63 -1.57
C ASP A 410 -37.69 11.61 -1.32
N ILE A 411 -37.86 11.13 -0.09
CA ILE A 411 -38.97 10.24 0.31
C ILE A 411 -40.21 10.99 0.80
N GLY A 412 -40.20 12.33 0.75
CA GLY A 412 -41.33 13.16 1.16
C GLY A 412 -41.66 13.09 2.65
N ALA A 413 -40.66 13.05 3.53
CA ALA A 413 -40.82 13.12 4.98
C ALA A 413 -41.20 14.54 5.42
N ALA A 414 -42.49 14.79 5.61
CA ALA A 414 -43.01 16.05 6.14
C ALA A 414 -42.85 16.14 7.68
N PRO A 415 -42.89 17.33 8.30
CA PRO A 415 -42.72 17.49 9.76
C PRO A 415 -43.70 16.70 10.64
N THR A 416 -44.84 16.28 10.10
CA THR A 416 -45.89 15.50 10.77
C THR A 416 -45.95 14.03 10.33
N GLN A 417 -45.01 13.60 9.50
CA GLN A 417 -44.97 12.24 8.96
C GLN A 417 -43.66 11.56 9.32
N THR A 418 -43.76 10.31 9.75
CA THR A 418 -42.61 9.44 9.99
C THR A 418 -42.54 8.40 8.88
N LYS A 419 -41.36 8.20 8.30
CA LYS A 419 -41.12 7.24 7.21
C LYS A 419 -40.37 6.03 7.74
N LYS A 420 -40.89 4.84 7.46
CA LYS A 420 -40.20 3.58 7.78
C LYS A 420 -38.98 3.42 6.90
N ILE A 421 -37.81 3.21 7.51
CA ILE A 421 -36.55 2.96 6.79
C ILE A 421 -35.90 1.67 7.30
N LEU A 422 -35.29 0.91 6.39
CA LEU A 422 -34.51 -0.28 6.73
C LEU A 422 -33.04 0.10 6.82
N VAL A 423 -32.33 -0.34 7.86
CA VAL A 423 -30.91 -0.03 8.07
C VAL A 423 -30.13 -1.34 8.18
N GLY A 424 -29.15 -1.55 7.31
CA GLY A 424 -28.29 -2.73 7.37
C GLY A 424 -27.24 -2.64 8.50
N LEU A 425 -27.17 -3.66 9.35
CA LEU A 425 -26.20 -3.78 10.45
C LEU A 425 -25.26 -4.98 10.23
N SER A 426 -23.97 -4.70 10.14
CA SER A 426 -22.90 -5.69 9.95
C SER A 426 -22.03 -5.87 11.19
N PHE A 427 -22.35 -5.19 12.29
CA PHE A 427 -21.51 -5.07 13.50
C PHE A 427 -20.11 -4.51 13.26
N GLY A 428 -19.87 -3.89 12.10
CA GLY A 428 -18.65 -3.12 11.85
C GLY A 428 -18.77 -1.67 12.32
N ALA A 429 -17.64 -0.99 12.47
CA ALA A 429 -17.58 0.40 12.95
C ALA A 429 -18.54 1.33 12.19
N SER A 430 -18.63 1.20 10.87
CA SER A 430 -19.49 2.07 10.05
C SER A 430 -20.99 1.83 10.26
N SER A 431 -21.45 0.57 10.24
CA SER A 431 -22.89 0.29 10.41
C SER A 431 -23.35 0.55 11.86
N ALA A 432 -22.53 0.24 12.86
CA ALA A 432 -22.79 0.59 14.26
C ALA A 432 -22.82 2.12 14.47
N SER A 433 -21.89 2.86 13.87
CA SER A 433 -21.89 4.33 13.93
C SER A 433 -23.15 4.92 13.30
N LEU A 434 -23.62 4.37 12.17
CA LEU A 434 -24.86 4.83 11.53
C LEU A 434 -26.08 4.67 12.45
N VAL A 435 -26.19 3.54 13.15
CA VAL A 435 -27.27 3.33 14.14
C VAL A 435 -27.22 4.40 15.23
N ASN A 436 -26.04 4.66 15.80
CA ASN A 436 -25.88 5.69 16.83
C ASN A 436 -26.24 7.11 16.31
N ILE A 437 -25.76 7.47 15.12
CA ILE A 437 -26.02 8.77 14.49
C ILE A 437 -27.52 8.95 14.20
N LEU A 438 -28.21 7.90 13.75
CA LEU A 438 -29.66 7.93 13.54
C LEU A 438 -30.40 8.21 14.84
N ASP A 439 -29.99 7.57 15.94
CA ASP A 439 -30.62 7.74 17.24
C ASP A 439 -30.43 9.16 17.79
N GLU A 440 -29.20 9.68 17.72
CA GLU A 440 -28.89 11.07 18.07
C GLU A 440 -29.68 12.07 17.20
N ASN A 441 -29.79 11.81 15.90
CA ASN A 441 -30.54 12.68 14.98
C ASN A 441 -32.04 12.66 15.30
N ILE A 442 -32.64 11.49 15.53
CA ILE A 442 -34.05 11.33 15.89
C ILE A 442 -34.34 12.04 17.22
N GLU A 443 -33.49 11.87 18.22
CA GLU A 443 -33.64 12.57 19.49
C GLU A 443 -33.58 14.09 19.31
N ASN A 444 -32.64 14.59 18.51
CA ASN A 444 -32.54 16.02 18.21
C ASN A 444 -33.75 16.54 17.43
N GLN A 445 -34.34 15.74 16.54
CA GLN A 445 -35.57 16.10 15.82
C GLN A 445 -36.77 16.18 16.76
N LEU A 446 -36.94 15.21 17.66
CA LEU A 446 -38.04 15.16 18.63
C LEU A 446 -38.05 16.36 19.59
N ARG A 447 -36.88 16.98 19.84
CA ARG A 447 -36.78 18.23 20.60
C ARG A 447 -37.36 19.44 19.85
N ARG A 448 -37.53 19.35 18.54
CA ARG A 448 -37.93 20.46 17.64
C ARG A 448 -39.20 20.19 16.84
N ARG A 449 -39.63 18.93 16.74
CA ARG A 449 -40.75 18.45 15.92
C ARG A 449 -41.58 17.46 16.72
N PRO A 450 -42.90 17.38 16.48
CA PRO A 450 -43.77 16.45 17.19
C PRO A 450 -43.48 14.98 16.88
N THR A 451 -43.02 14.69 15.66
CA THR A 451 -42.69 13.34 15.19
C THR A 451 -41.32 13.33 14.51
N PRO A 452 -40.55 12.24 14.61
CA PRO A 452 -39.28 12.12 13.92
C PRO A 452 -39.53 11.87 12.42
N ALA A 453 -38.55 12.21 11.59
CA ALA A 453 -38.64 11.95 10.15
C ALA A 453 -38.61 10.45 9.80
N TYR A 454 -37.99 9.64 10.67
CA TYR A 454 -37.72 8.23 10.41
C TYR A 454 -38.18 7.30 11.54
N ASP A 455 -38.61 6.12 11.14
CA ASP A 455 -38.87 4.95 12.00
C ASP A 455 -37.94 3.81 11.55
N PRO A 456 -36.75 3.67 12.16
CA PRO A 456 -35.74 2.72 11.71
C PRO A 456 -36.00 1.29 12.17
N VAL A 457 -35.93 0.36 11.22
CA VAL A 457 -35.79 -1.08 11.49
C VAL A 457 -34.39 -1.51 11.07
N VAL A 458 -33.60 -1.93 12.04
CA VAL A 458 -32.21 -2.34 11.88
C VAL A 458 -32.15 -3.84 11.65
N VAL A 459 -31.53 -4.25 10.55
CA VAL A 459 -31.50 -5.65 10.11
C VAL A 459 -30.07 -6.14 10.03
N HIS A 460 -29.77 -7.24 10.72
CA HIS A 460 -28.53 -7.99 10.55
C HIS A 460 -28.81 -9.28 9.76
N VAL A 461 -28.02 -9.51 8.72
CA VAL A 461 -28.02 -10.79 7.99
C VAL A 461 -26.95 -11.69 8.60
N ASP A 462 -27.40 -12.79 9.19
CA ASP A 462 -26.53 -13.77 9.83
C ASP A 462 -25.92 -14.69 8.78
N THR A 463 -24.62 -14.50 8.51
CA THR A 463 -23.88 -15.24 7.48
C THR A 463 -23.28 -16.54 7.99
N ASP A 464 -23.40 -16.85 9.28
CA ASP A 464 -22.86 -18.09 9.83
C ASP A 464 -23.74 -19.28 9.46
N LEU A 465 -23.16 -20.20 8.65
CA LEU A 465 -23.82 -21.44 8.23
C LEU A 465 -23.49 -22.62 9.16
N SER A 466 -22.63 -22.46 10.17
CA SER A 466 -22.16 -23.54 11.05
C SER A 466 -23.24 -24.10 11.97
N SER A 467 -24.22 -23.28 12.33
CA SER A 467 -25.29 -23.58 13.30
C SER A 467 -26.37 -24.57 12.83
N SER A 468 -26.23 -25.17 11.64
CA SER A 468 -27.27 -26.03 11.04
C SER A 468 -27.00 -27.54 11.14
N SER A 469 -26.00 -27.98 11.90
CA SER A 469 -25.61 -29.41 12.02
C SER A 469 -26.04 -30.13 13.30
N SER A 470 -26.77 -29.50 14.23
CA SER A 470 -27.22 -30.16 15.47
C SER A 470 -28.67 -30.67 15.38
N THR A 471 -28.85 -31.80 14.68
CA THR A 471 -29.98 -32.73 14.93
C THR A 471 -29.57 -33.88 15.86
N GLY A 472 -28.76 -33.59 16.87
CA GLY A 472 -28.35 -34.55 17.90
C GLY A 472 -28.33 -33.87 19.25
N GLY A 473 -29.15 -34.36 20.19
CA GLY A 473 -29.35 -33.79 21.51
C GLY A 473 -28.05 -33.62 22.31
N GLY A 474 -27.84 -32.40 22.79
CA GLY A 474 -26.82 -32.02 23.76
C GLY A 474 -27.10 -30.59 24.22
N ASP A 475 -27.26 -30.44 25.53
CA ASP A 475 -27.59 -29.29 26.40
C ASP A 475 -27.00 -27.87 26.13
N ASP A 476 -26.75 -27.43 24.90
CA ASP A 476 -26.35 -26.03 24.63
C ASP A 476 -27.46 -25.24 23.92
N ASP A 477 -28.47 -24.82 24.70
CA ASP A 477 -29.56 -23.90 24.34
C ASP A 477 -29.06 -22.44 24.25
N GLU A 478 -27.82 -22.25 23.77
CA GLU A 478 -27.16 -20.95 23.78
C GLU A 478 -27.50 -20.18 22.49
N LEU A 479 -28.16 -19.02 22.64
CA LEU A 479 -28.52 -18.15 21.53
C LEU A 479 -27.29 -17.84 20.64
N PRO A 480 -27.45 -17.78 19.29
CA PRO A 480 -26.36 -17.39 18.40
C PRO A 480 -25.70 -16.09 18.82
N GLU A 481 -24.37 -15.98 18.67
CA GLU A 481 -23.62 -14.78 19.06
C GLU A 481 -24.16 -13.51 18.39
N SER A 482 -24.56 -13.62 17.11
CA SER A 482 -25.22 -12.56 16.35
C SER A 482 -26.53 -12.08 16.99
N GLN A 483 -27.31 -13.00 17.59
CA GLN A 483 -28.54 -12.66 18.31
C GLN A 483 -28.24 -11.96 19.63
N LYS A 484 -27.27 -12.46 20.41
CA LYS A 484 -26.84 -11.80 21.67
C LYS A 484 -26.36 -10.37 21.42
N LEU A 485 -25.61 -10.15 20.33
CA LEU A 485 -25.19 -8.80 19.93
C LEU A 485 -26.38 -7.91 19.55
N LEU A 486 -27.35 -8.43 18.77
CA LEU A 486 -28.58 -7.68 18.45
C LEU A 486 -29.38 -7.31 19.69
N ASP A 487 -29.49 -8.20 20.66
CA ASP A 487 -30.23 -7.95 21.90
C ASP A 487 -29.60 -6.79 22.68
N ARG A 488 -28.26 -6.77 22.80
CA ARG A 488 -27.51 -5.64 23.38
C ARG A 488 -27.77 -4.33 22.62
N PHE A 489 -27.82 -4.37 21.28
CA PHE A 489 -28.17 -3.18 20.48
C PHE A 489 -29.61 -2.72 20.75
N SER A 490 -30.55 -3.66 20.89
CA SER A 490 -31.95 -3.37 21.21
C SER A 490 -32.12 -2.76 22.60
N GLU A 491 -31.35 -3.21 23.58
CA GLU A 491 -31.30 -2.62 24.92
C GLU A 491 -30.79 -1.18 24.89
N ARG A 492 -29.73 -0.93 24.09
CA ARG A 492 -29.11 0.39 23.97
C ARG A 492 -29.96 1.38 23.18
N TYR A 493 -30.67 0.93 22.15
CA TYR A 493 -31.44 1.76 21.24
C TYR A 493 -32.92 1.35 21.21
N PRO A 494 -33.67 1.55 22.30
CA PRO A 494 -35.04 1.06 22.46
C PRO A 494 -36.06 1.71 21.50
N ARG A 495 -35.66 2.80 20.82
CA ARG A 495 -36.47 3.45 19.78
C ARG A 495 -36.51 2.67 18.46
N PHE A 496 -35.59 1.72 18.26
CA PHE A 496 -35.46 0.99 17.00
C PHE A 496 -35.91 -0.46 17.15
N ARG A 497 -36.37 -1.06 16.05
CA ARG A 497 -36.61 -2.50 15.97
C ARG A 497 -35.38 -3.19 15.39
N PHE A 498 -34.83 -4.18 16.09
CA PHE A 498 -33.72 -4.99 15.60
C PHE A 498 -34.23 -6.36 15.11
N VAL A 499 -33.75 -6.80 13.94
CA VAL A 499 -34.20 -8.06 13.30
C VAL A 499 -32.99 -8.84 12.78
N ARG A 500 -32.94 -10.13 13.08
CA ARG A 500 -32.00 -11.08 12.50
C ARG A 500 -32.64 -11.80 11.31
N ILE A 501 -31.94 -11.90 10.20
CA ILE A 501 -32.34 -12.71 9.04
C ILE A 501 -31.23 -13.72 8.75
N PRO A 502 -31.48 -15.03 8.77
CA PRO A 502 -30.46 -16.01 8.42
C PRO A 502 -30.16 -16.00 6.92
N LEU A 503 -28.89 -16.20 6.54
CA LEU A 503 -28.49 -16.24 5.13
C LEU A 503 -29.27 -17.29 4.31
N THR A 504 -29.72 -18.37 4.94
CA THR A 504 -30.53 -19.44 4.32
C THR A 504 -31.83 -18.95 3.70
N ASP A 505 -32.39 -17.83 4.17
CA ASP A 505 -33.61 -17.25 3.61
C ASP A 505 -33.42 -16.80 2.16
N VAL A 506 -32.16 -16.65 1.71
CA VAL A 506 -31.84 -16.28 0.33
C VAL A 506 -32.46 -17.26 -0.67
N LEU A 507 -32.54 -18.55 -0.31
CA LEU A 507 -33.05 -19.63 -1.17
C LEU A 507 -34.51 -19.43 -1.60
N GLY A 508 -35.28 -18.65 -0.83
CA GLY A 508 -36.67 -18.32 -1.11
C GLY A 508 -36.87 -17.00 -1.85
N LEU A 509 -35.80 -16.26 -2.17
CA LEU A 509 -35.94 -14.94 -2.77
C LEU A 509 -36.29 -15.00 -4.26
N GLU A 510 -37.32 -14.24 -4.63
CA GLU A 510 -37.72 -14.00 -6.01
C GLU A 510 -36.92 -12.87 -6.67
N THR A 511 -36.09 -12.15 -5.92
CA THR A 511 -35.19 -11.13 -6.50
C THR A 511 -33.98 -11.72 -7.22
N ILE A 512 -33.81 -13.05 -7.16
CA ILE A 512 -32.74 -13.80 -7.84
C ILE A 512 -33.40 -14.74 -8.85
N ASP A 513 -32.94 -14.70 -10.10
CA ASP A 513 -33.34 -15.66 -11.12
C ASP A 513 -32.53 -16.95 -10.98
N TRP A 514 -32.97 -17.83 -10.08
CA TRP A 514 -32.34 -19.12 -9.83
C TRP A 514 -32.26 -20.00 -11.09
N SER A 515 -33.15 -19.78 -12.07
CA SER A 515 -33.15 -20.53 -13.33
C SER A 515 -32.07 -20.06 -14.31
N ALA A 516 -31.58 -18.83 -14.15
CA ALA A 516 -30.48 -18.28 -14.95
C ALA A 516 -29.09 -18.65 -14.41
N LEU A 517 -28.98 -19.25 -13.23
CA LEU A 517 -27.70 -19.60 -12.63
C LEU A 517 -27.16 -20.93 -13.18
N PRO A 518 -25.90 -20.99 -13.65
CA PRO A 518 -25.29 -22.24 -14.17
C PRO A 518 -25.26 -23.36 -13.13
N THR A 519 -25.20 -23.00 -11.86
CA THR A 519 -25.25 -23.93 -10.73
C THR A 519 -26.08 -23.28 -9.64
N ALA A 520 -27.34 -23.68 -9.54
CA ALA A 520 -28.18 -23.28 -8.43
C ALA A 520 -27.83 -24.08 -7.16
N PRO A 521 -28.14 -23.56 -5.95
CA PRO A 521 -28.18 -24.37 -4.74
C PRO A 521 -29.08 -25.58 -4.99
N GLY A 522 -28.56 -26.79 -4.76
CA GLY A 522 -29.27 -28.01 -5.08
C GLY A 522 -30.55 -28.12 -4.26
N ARG A 523 -31.72 -28.20 -4.90
CA ARG A 523 -33.00 -28.55 -4.26
C ARG A 523 -33.09 -30.06 -4.01
N GLU A 524 -32.03 -30.67 -3.49
CA GLU A 524 -32.03 -32.09 -3.15
C GLU A 524 -32.96 -32.31 -1.95
N GLU A 525 -33.98 -33.15 -2.13
CA GLU A 525 -34.92 -33.51 -1.06
C GLU A 525 -34.15 -34.12 0.12
N GLY A 526 -34.19 -33.45 1.28
CA GLY A 526 -33.61 -33.95 2.54
C GLY A 526 -32.40 -33.20 3.09
N LYS A 527 -31.74 -32.32 2.32
CA LYS A 527 -30.63 -31.48 2.85
C LYS A 527 -31.14 -30.24 3.57
N ALA A 528 -30.54 -29.91 4.71
CA ALA A 528 -30.85 -28.68 5.43
C ALA A 528 -30.45 -27.43 4.60
N PRO A 529 -31.20 -26.31 4.66
CA PRO A 529 -30.89 -25.09 3.91
C PRO A 529 -29.44 -24.58 4.06
N GLY A 530 -28.88 -24.70 5.28
CA GLY A 530 -27.48 -24.31 5.53
C GLY A 530 -26.47 -25.21 4.82
N GLU A 531 -26.75 -26.51 4.72
CA GLU A 531 -25.93 -27.46 3.96
C GLU A 531 -25.99 -27.19 2.46
N GLN A 532 -27.18 -26.90 1.92
CA GLN A 532 -27.36 -26.54 0.52
C GLN A 532 -26.52 -25.30 0.14
N LEU A 533 -26.47 -24.30 1.01
CA LEU A 533 -25.65 -23.11 0.80
C LEU A 533 -24.15 -23.39 0.93
N ARG A 534 -23.72 -24.22 1.89
CA ARG A 534 -22.31 -24.62 2.01
C ARG A 534 -21.83 -25.36 0.75
N ASP A 535 -22.60 -26.33 0.28
CA ASP A 535 -22.33 -27.07 -0.96
C ASP A 535 -22.32 -26.15 -2.18
N PHE A 536 -23.21 -25.16 -2.21
CA PHE A 536 -23.22 -24.13 -3.25
C PHE A 536 -21.95 -23.28 -3.24
N PHE A 537 -21.55 -22.71 -2.10
CA PHE A 537 -20.32 -21.91 -2.01
C PHE A 537 -19.07 -22.74 -2.29
N ALA A 538 -19.04 -24.02 -1.88
CA ALA A 538 -17.91 -24.92 -2.16
C ALA A 538 -17.66 -25.10 -3.66
N ARG A 539 -18.73 -25.17 -4.47
CA ARG A 539 -18.69 -25.32 -5.94
C ARG A 539 -18.28 -24.07 -6.71
N LEU A 540 -18.25 -22.90 -6.07
CA LEU A 540 -17.79 -21.67 -6.74
C LEU A 540 -16.28 -21.72 -7.01
N PRO A 541 -15.80 -21.15 -8.12
CA PRO A 541 -14.45 -21.41 -8.66
C PRO A 541 -13.32 -20.77 -7.84
N SER A 542 -13.61 -19.75 -7.03
CA SER A 542 -12.56 -19.00 -6.32
C SER A 542 -13.08 -18.36 -5.03
N ASN A 543 -12.16 -17.95 -4.14
CA ASN A 543 -12.50 -17.18 -2.95
C ASN A 543 -13.12 -15.81 -3.29
N THR A 544 -12.66 -15.20 -4.39
CA THR A 544 -13.31 -14.00 -4.96
C THR A 544 -14.77 -14.25 -5.31
N SER A 545 -15.08 -15.36 -5.98
CA SER A 545 -16.46 -15.72 -6.31
C SER A 545 -17.31 -15.94 -5.06
N ARG A 546 -16.78 -16.63 -4.04
CA ARG A 546 -17.49 -16.89 -2.78
C ARG A 546 -17.82 -15.60 -2.04
N ALA A 547 -16.82 -14.73 -1.84
CA ALA A 547 -17.00 -13.44 -1.16
C ALA A 547 -18.01 -12.55 -1.92
N ASP A 548 -17.89 -12.50 -3.26
CA ASP A 548 -18.74 -11.66 -4.08
C ASP A 548 -20.20 -12.14 -4.10
N VAL A 549 -20.44 -13.45 -4.25
CA VAL A 549 -21.79 -14.03 -4.21
C VAL A 549 -22.42 -13.89 -2.83
N LEU A 550 -21.66 -14.08 -1.74
CA LEU A 550 -22.13 -13.86 -0.37
C LEU A 550 -22.61 -12.41 -0.18
N ARG A 551 -21.82 -11.44 -0.62
CA ARG A 551 -22.18 -10.01 -0.55
C ARG A 551 -23.45 -9.70 -1.35
N LEU A 552 -23.61 -10.31 -2.54
CA LEU A 552 -24.84 -10.17 -3.33
C LEU A 552 -26.05 -10.78 -2.62
N PHE A 553 -25.91 -11.96 -2.00
CA PHE A 553 -26.98 -12.59 -1.23
C PHE A 553 -27.42 -11.74 -0.04
N VAL A 554 -26.48 -11.18 0.73
CA VAL A 554 -26.77 -10.22 1.81
C VAL A 554 -27.55 -9.02 1.29
N ARG A 555 -27.13 -8.44 0.14
CA ARG A 555 -27.84 -7.32 -0.49
C ARG A 555 -29.28 -7.71 -0.87
N HIS A 556 -29.47 -8.88 -1.49
CA HIS A 556 -30.79 -9.36 -1.90
C HIS A 556 -31.73 -9.56 -0.70
N LEU A 557 -31.24 -10.11 0.41
CA LEU A 557 -32.02 -10.25 1.64
C LEU A 557 -32.47 -8.89 2.19
N LEU A 558 -31.57 -7.91 2.26
CA LEU A 558 -31.91 -6.55 2.73
C LEU A 558 -32.91 -5.84 1.82
N VAL A 559 -32.73 -5.94 0.50
CA VAL A 559 -33.64 -5.36 -0.49
C VAL A 559 -35.01 -6.03 -0.45
N SER A 560 -35.04 -7.37 -0.41
CA SER A 560 -36.30 -8.11 -0.35
C SER A 560 -37.07 -7.83 0.94
N ALA A 561 -36.38 -7.77 2.08
CA ALA A 561 -36.98 -7.35 3.35
C ALA A 561 -37.55 -5.92 3.27
N ALA A 562 -36.80 -4.99 2.66
CA ALA A 562 -37.24 -3.61 2.50
C ALA A 562 -38.52 -3.50 1.64
N VAL A 563 -38.57 -4.20 0.50
CA VAL A 563 -39.73 -4.15 -0.39
C VAL A 563 -40.94 -4.86 0.21
N ARG A 564 -40.76 -6.08 0.74
CA ARG A 564 -41.85 -6.91 1.28
C ARG A 564 -42.59 -6.25 2.45
N GLU A 565 -41.86 -5.52 3.30
CA GLU A 565 -42.44 -4.83 4.46
C GLU A 565 -42.81 -3.36 4.16
N GLY A 566 -42.68 -2.89 2.91
CA GLY A 566 -43.09 -1.55 2.50
C GLY A 566 -42.24 -0.42 3.07
N PHE A 567 -40.93 -0.63 3.19
CA PHE A 567 -39.99 0.41 3.63
C PHE A 567 -39.82 1.49 2.55
N HIS A 568 -39.68 2.74 2.99
CA HIS A 568 -39.54 3.90 2.09
C HIS A 568 -38.12 4.07 1.57
N ALA A 569 -37.12 3.51 2.26
CA ALA A 569 -35.73 3.53 1.86
C ALA A 569 -34.92 2.44 2.57
N LEU A 570 -33.81 2.04 1.95
CA LEU A 570 -32.76 1.19 2.52
C LEU A 570 -31.49 2.00 2.75
N LEU A 571 -30.98 2.01 3.97
CA LEU A 571 -29.71 2.65 4.35
C LEU A 571 -28.62 1.62 4.59
N LEU A 572 -27.48 1.84 3.96
CA LEU A 572 -26.30 0.99 4.11
C LEU A 572 -25.15 1.82 4.69
N GLY A 573 -24.47 1.29 5.72
CA GLY A 573 -23.40 1.96 6.45
C GLY A 573 -22.06 2.04 5.71
N TYR A 574 -22.03 2.21 4.39
CA TYR A 574 -20.76 2.33 3.67
C TYR A 574 -20.11 3.70 3.97
N SER A 575 -18.87 3.66 4.46
CA SER A 575 -18.00 4.83 4.56
C SER A 575 -17.47 5.24 3.17
N THR A 576 -16.84 6.40 3.07
CA THR A 576 -16.13 6.83 1.84
C THR A 576 -15.18 5.73 1.35
N THR A 577 -14.49 5.09 2.28
CA THR A 577 -13.51 4.03 2.04
C THR A 577 -14.14 2.75 1.58
N ALA A 578 -15.21 2.32 2.25
CA ALA A 578 -15.96 1.13 1.83
C ALA A 578 -16.58 1.33 0.43
N LEU A 579 -16.99 2.56 0.08
CA LEU A 579 -17.44 2.87 -1.28
C LEU A 579 -16.30 2.83 -2.29
N ALA A 580 -15.11 3.34 -1.94
CA ALA A 580 -13.95 3.27 -2.83
C ALA A 580 -13.49 1.83 -3.10
N GLU A 581 -13.49 1.00 -2.06
CA GLU A 581 -13.24 -0.45 -2.16
C GLU A 581 -14.26 -1.14 -3.06
N LEU A 582 -15.55 -0.89 -2.82
CA LEU A 582 -16.62 -1.42 -3.64
C LEU A 582 -16.45 -0.99 -5.10
N THR A 583 -16.11 0.28 -5.33
CA THR A 583 -15.90 0.82 -6.67
C THR A 583 -14.84 0.05 -7.47
N LEU A 584 -13.64 -0.12 -6.90
CA LEU A 584 -12.57 -0.83 -7.60
C LEU A 584 -12.81 -2.35 -7.64
N GLY A 585 -13.39 -2.92 -6.58
CA GLY A 585 -13.75 -4.33 -6.52
C GLY A 585 -14.73 -4.71 -7.62
N GLU A 586 -15.86 -4.00 -7.74
CA GLU A 586 -16.84 -4.24 -8.80
C GLU A 586 -16.26 -4.03 -10.20
N THR A 587 -15.41 -3.01 -10.37
CA THR A 587 -14.74 -2.76 -11.65
C THR A 587 -13.82 -3.92 -12.04
N ALA A 588 -12.98 -4.40 -11.12
CA ALA A 588 -12.09 -5.54 -11.34
C ALA A 588 -12.85 -6.85 -11.61
N LYS A 589 -14.03 -7.01 -11.01
CA LYS A 589 -14.95 -8.12 -11.26
C LYS A 589 -15.69 -8.00 -12.61
N GLY A 590 -15.53 -6.90 -13.34
CA GLY A 590 -16.15 -6.68 -14.64
C GLY A 590 -17.58 -6.14 -14.58
N ARG A 591 -17.92 -5.38 -13.53
CA ARG A 591 -19.24 -4.77 -13.31
C ARG A 591 -19.26 -3.25 -13.51
N GLY A 592 -18.40 -2.73 -14.39
CA GLY A 592 -18.25 -1.29 -14.66
C GLY A 592 -19.54 -0.61 -15.10
N TYR A 593 -20.37 -1.27 -15.92
CA TYR A 593 -21.67 -0.75 -16.37
C TYR A 593 -22.66 -0.55 -15.21
N SER A 594 -22.77 -1.54 -14.33
CA SER A 594 -23.68 -1.51 -13.17
C SER A 594 -23.17 -0.67 -11.99
N LEU A 595 -21.95 -0.14 -12.07
CA LEU A 595 -21.27 0.55 -10.98
C LEU A 595 -22.07 1.71 -10.37
N PRO A 596 -22.68 2.63 -11.17
CA PRO A 596 -23.41 3.79 -10.63
C PRO A 596 -24.68 3.39 -9.87
N TRP A 597 -25.24 2.22 -10.20
CA TRP A 597 -26.36 1.63 -9.46
C TRP A 597 -25.92 1.02 -8.13
N MET A 598 -24.66 0.64 -7.98
CA MET A 598 -24.16 0.02 -6.74
C MET A 598 -23.64 1.04 -5.74
N ILE A 599 -23.08 2.18 -6.17
CA ILE A 599 -22.33 3.09 -5.28
C ILE A 599 -23.02 4.43 -4.99
N ASP A 600 -23.93 4.87 -5.87
CA ASP A 600 -24.60 6.15 -5.70
C ASP A 600 -25.94 6.02 -4.97
N ASP A 601 -26.36 7.13 -4.38
CA ASP A 601 -27.65 7.22 -3.72
C ASP A 601 -28.77 7.41 -4.73
N GLY A 602 -29.97 6.97 -4.36
CA GLY A 602 -31.19 7.27 -5.10
C GLY A 602 -32.04 6.03 -5.39
N PRO A 603 -33.12 6.20 -6.18
CA PRO A 603 -34.03 5.11 -6.50
C PRO A 603 -33.35 4.04 -7.35
N GLN A 604 -33.55 2.78 -6.97
CA GLN A 604 -33.13 1.61 -7.73
C GLN A 604 -34.35 0.79 -8.12
N SER A 605 -34.36 0.30 -9.36
CA SER A 605 -35.40 -0.61 -9.85
C SER A 605 -35.11 -2.03 -9.37
N ILE A 606 -35.96 -2.54 -8.48
CA ILE A 606 -35.91 -3.90 -7.96
C ILE A 606 -36.84 -4.77 -8.78
N ARG A 607 -36.33 -5.90 -9.23
CA ARG A 607 -37.06 -6.83 -10.10
C ARG A 607 -37.30 -8.15 -9.40
N PHE A 608 -38.46 -8.72 -9.66
CA PHE A 608 -38.88 -10.02 -9.17
C PHE A 608 -39.03 -10.99 -10.34
N PHE A 609 -38.43 -12.17 -10.19
CA PHE A 609 -38.41 -13.28 -11.12
C PHE A 609 -39.38 -14.36 -10.62
N THR A 610 -40.66 -14.21 -10.93
CA THR A 610 -41.66 -15.24 -10.60
C THR A 610 -41.45 -16.48 -11.46
N ALA A 611 -41.70 -17.67 -10.89
CA ALA A 611 -41.76 -18.91 -11.68
C ALA A 611 -42.84 -18.81 -12.79
N PRO A 612 -42.65 -19.43 -13.96
CA PRO A 612 -43.65 -19.40 -15.03
C PRO A 612 -44.98 -19.97 -14.54
N GLN A 613 -46.06 -19.19 -14.65
CA GLN A 613 -47.42 -19.74 -14.52
C GLN A 613 -47.64 -20.73 -15.67
N LYS A 614 -48.33 -21.84 -15.40
CA LYS A 614 -48.59 -22.94 -16.36
C LYS A 614 -49.36 -22.53 -17.63
N ASP A 615 -49.86 -21.30 -17.70
CA ASP A 615 -50.71 -20.81 -18.77
C ASP A 615 -49.99 -19.77 -19.64
N GLY A 616 -48.89 -20.15 -20.32
CA GLY A 616 -48.40 -19.54 -21.57
C GLY A 616 -48.11 -18.02 -21.64
N GLU A 617 -48.41 -17.23 -20.62
CA GLU A 617 -48.10 -15.80 -20.52
C GLU A 617 -46.72 -15.66 -19.89
N GLY A 618 -45.80 -14.98 -20.59
CA GLY A 618 -44.42 -14.79 -20.16
C GLY A 618 -44.32 -14.27 -18.72
N VAL A 619 -43.19 -14.58 -18.07
CA VAL A 619 -42.85 -14.15 -16.69
C VAL A 619 -43.25 -12.68 -16.47
N LYS A 620 -44.30 -12.45 -15.68
CA LYS A 620 -44.74 -11.10 -15.31
C LYS A 620 -43.67 -10.49 -14.40
N ARG A 621 -42.96 -9.49 -14.91
CA ARG A 621 -41.89 -8.80 -14.20
C ARG A 621 -42.49 -7.65 -13.41
N GLU A 622 -42.65 -7.83 -12.11
CA GLU A 622 -42.97 -6.70 -11.23
C GLU A 622 -41.69 -5.90 -10.96
N VAL A 623 -41.75 -4.58 -11.19
CA VAL A 623 -40.64 -3.65 -10.95
C VAL A 623 -41.07 -2.69 -9.86
N THR A 624 -40.34 -2.68 -8.75
CA THR A 624 -40.57 -1.75 -7.64
C THR A 624 -39.37 -0.83 -7.49
N LYS A 625 -39.58 0.47 -7.30
CA LYS A 625 -38.50 1.43 -7.03
C LYS A 625 -38.23 1.52 -5.53
N LEU A 626 -37.00 1.27 -5.11
CA LEU A 626 -36.55 1.41 -3.73
C LEU A 626 -35.39 2.43 -3.66
N PRO A 627 -35.54 3.55 -2.94
CA PRO A 627 -34.42 4.44 -2.62
C PRO A 627 -33.37 3.73 -1.76
N ILE A 628 -32.12 3.70 -2.22
CA ILE A 628 -30.98 3.17 -1.47
C ILE A 628 -29.98 4.30 -1.21
N TYR A 629 -29.56 4.48 0.05
CA TYR A 629 -28.67 5.56 0.47
C TYR A 629 -27.49 5.06 1.32
N TYR A 630 -26.37 5.79 1.24
CA TYR A 630 -25.13 5.59 1.96
C TYR A 630 -24.83 6.83 2.83
N PRO A 631 -25.45 6.99 4.02
CA PRO A 631 -25.33 8.22 4.81
C PRO A 631 -23.90 8.56 5.24
N LEU A 632 -23.01 7.56 5.33
CA LEU A 632 -21.62 7.72 5.75
C LEU A 632 -20.64 7.96 4.59
N ARG A 633 -21.13 8.20 3.36
CA ARG A 633 -20.30 8.36 2.15
C ARG A 633 -19.26 9.50 2.17
N GLU A 634 -19.34 10.41 3.13
CA GLU A 634 -18.39 11.53 3.29
C GLU A 634 -17.52 11.42 4.55
N VAL A 635 -17.57 10.28 5.23
CA VAL A 635 -16.78 9.98 6.43
C VAL A 635 -15.86 8.79 6.10
N PHE A 636 -14.60 8.84 6.50
CA PHE A 636 -13.64 7.76 6.28
C PHE A 636 -13.80 6.63 7.30
N ARG A 637 -13.20 5.45 7.03
CA ARG A 637 -13.31 4.31 7.95
C ARG A 637 -12.63 4.61 9.28
N ASN A 638 -11.41 5.15 9.26
CA ASN A 638 -10.64 5.50 10.46
C ASN A 638 -11.36 6.60 11.25
N GLU A 639 -12.03 7.53 10.56
CA GLU A 639 -12.86 8.53 11.24
C GLU A 639 -14.01 7.89 12.03
N LEU A 640 -14.62 6.83 11.48
CA LEU A 640 -15.69 6.08 12.15
C LEU A 640 -15.14 5.20 13.28
N THR A 641 -13.99 4.56 13.10
CA THR A 641 -13.32 3.80 14.16
C THR A 641 -13.03 4.68 15.38
N ILE A 642 -12.46 5.88 15.18
CA ILE A 642 -12.24 6.85 16.26
C ILE A 642 -13.57 7.28 16.89
N TYR A 643 -14.58 7.57 16.07
CA TYR A 643 -15.91 7.94 16.55
C TYR A 643 -16.51 6.88 17.48
N THR A 644 -16.35 5.58 17.18
CA THR A 644 -16.89 4.51 18.05
C THR A 644 -16.34 4.55 19.47
N GLY A 645 -15.10 4.98 19.68
CA GLY A 645 -14.52 5.15 21.02
C GLY A 645 -14.93 6.44 21.73
N LEU A 646 -15.40 7.45 20.98
CA LEU A 646 -15.75 8.77 21.51
C LEU A 646 -17.21 8.93 21.89
N VAL A 647 -18.09 8.10 21.34
CA VAL A 647 -19.49 8.04 21.76
C VAL A 647 -19.57 7.58 23.22
N SER A 648 -20.54 8.10 23.96
CA SER A 648 -20.77 7.70 25.36
C SER A 648 -22.16 7.06 25.50
N PRO A 649 -22.26 5.78 25.93
CA PRO A 649 -21.16 4.82 26.13
C PRO A 649 -20.39 4.47 24.83
N PRO A 650 -19.15 3.99 24.87
CA PRO A 650 -18.43 3.58 23.65
C PRO A 650 -19.17 2.50 22.87
N LEU A 651 -18.98 2.46 21.55
CA LEU A 651 -19.54 1.43 20.67
C LEU A 651 -18.59 0.24 20.48
N THR A 652 -17.36 0.32 20.97
CA THR A 652 -16.31 -0.68 20.78
C THR A 652 -16.73 -2.09 21.16
N ASP A 653 -17.52 -2.24 22.24
CA ASP A 653 -17.98 -3.54 22.75
C ASP A 653 -19.06 -4.19 21.90
N PHE A 654 -19.58 -3.47 20.91
CA PHE A 654 -20.62 -3.92 19.97
C PHE A 654 -20.03 -4.31 18.61
N LEU A 655 -18.72 -4.16 18.43
CA LEU A 655 -18.06 -4.43 17.16
C LEU A 655 -17.52 -5.85 17.11
N ILE A 656 -17.71 -6.53 15.98
CA ILE A 656 -16.97 -7.76 15.68
C ILE A 656 -15.62 -7.35 15.08
N SER A 657 -14.51 -7.74 15.72
CA SER A 657 -13.16 -7.40 15.23
C SER A 657 -12.97 -7.93 13.80
N PRO A 658 -12.31 -7.17 12.90
CA PRO A 658 -11.97 -7.67 11.57
C PRO A 658 -11.16 -8.97 11.61
N GLU A 659 -10.46 -9.25 12.70
CA GLU A 659 -9.71 -10.50 12.91
C GLU A 659 -10.63 -11.70 13.19
N THR A 660 -11.73 -11.48 13.93
CA THR A 660 -12.71 -12.53 14.24
C THR A 660 -13.62 -12.82 13.04
N ALA A 661 -13.98 -11.80 12.25
CA ALA A 661 -14.72 -11.98 10.99
C ALA A 661 -13.89 -12.69 9.89
N ARG A 662 -12.55 -12.68 10.01
CA ARG A 662 -11.59 -13.33 9.09
C ARG A 662 -11.04 -14.65 9.64
N SER A 663 -11.65 -15.22 10.68
CA SER A 663 -11.21 -16.48 11.32
C SER A 663 -11.41 -17.68 10.39
N GLY A 664 -10.44 -17.85 9.50
CA GLY A 664 -10.30 -18.94 8.56
C GLY A 664 -8.94 -18.84 7.86
N ALA A 665 -7.87 -19.08 8.64
CA ALA A 665 -6.46 -19.14 8.25
C ALA A 665 -5.68 -17.81 8.20
N ALA A 666 -4.59 -17.77 8.98
CA ALA A 666 -3.46 -16.89 8.70
C ALA A 666 -3.09 -17.03 7.22
N VAL A 667 -2.95 -15.91 6.51
CA VAL A 667 -2.69 -15.90 5.07
C VAL A 667 -1.32 -16.50 4.80
N VAL A 668 -1.28 -17.78 4.45
CA VAL A 668 -0.05 -18.51 4.08
C VAL A 668 0.22 -18.40 2.57
N SER A 669 -0.75 -17.90 1.76
CA SER A 669 -0.61 -17.76 0.31
C SER A 669 -1.47 -16.65 -0.30
N HIS A 670 -1.00 -16.01 -1.37
CA HIS A 670 -1.77 -15.07 -2.20
C HIS A 670 -2.99 -15.72 -2.90
N LYS A 671 -3.06 -17.05 -3.00
CA LYS A 671 -4.19 -17.77 -3.60
C LYS A 671 -5.46 -17.78 -2.75
N ASP A 672 -5.33 -17.51 -1.45
CA ASP A 672 -6.45 -17.61 -0.51
C ASP A 672 -7.18 -16.27 -0.28
N VAL A 673 -6.74 -15.19 -0.94
CA VAL A 673 -7.24 -13.83 -0.72
C VAL A 673 -8.25 -13.44 -1.82
N SER A 674 -9.43 -12.93 -1.44
CA SER A 674 -10.40 -12.43 -2.42
C SER A 674 -10.00 -11.06 -2.96
N ILE A 675 -10.50 -10.66 -4.14
CA ILE A 675 -10.29 -9.30 -4.65
C ILE A 675 -10.82 -8.24 -3.68
N ASP A 676 -11.91 -8.54 -2.96
CA ASP A 676 -12.50 -7.64 -1.98
C ASP A 676 -11.57 -7.47 -0.77
N ASP A 677 -10.86 -8.54 -0.34
CA ASP A 677 -9.81 -8.46 0.69
C ASP A 677 -8.58 -7.67 0.21
N VAL A 678 -8.19 -7.84 -1.05
CA VAL A 678 -7.10 -7.05 -1.65
C VAL A 678 -7.48 -5.57 -1.67
N MET A 679 -8.71 -5.23 -2.09
CA MET A 679 -9.20 -3.86 -2.08
C MET A 679 -9.27 -3.30 -0.66
N ALA A 680 -9.74 -4.08 0.32
CA ALA A 680 -9.81 -3.64 1.71
C ALA A 680 -8.44 -3.31 2.30
N ARG A 681 -7.41 -4.13 2.01
CA ARG A 681 -6.03 -3.84 2.43
C ARG A 681 -5.44 -2.65 1.70
N TYR A 682 -5.62 -2.60 0.38
CA TYR A 682 -5.17 -1.48 -0.44
C TYR A 682 -5.76 -0.15 0.05
N PHE A 683 -7.06 -0.10 0.33
CA PHE A 683 -7.70 1.14 0.79
C PHE A 683 -7.51 1.42 2.28
N GLN A 684 -7.17 0.43 3.10
CA GLN A 684 -6.63 0.68 4.44
C GLN A 684 -5.33 1.48 4.33
N ASP A 685 -4.38 0.98 3.54
CA ASP A 685 -3.10 1.68 3.31
C ASP A 685 -3.32 3.03 2.61
N VAL A 686 -4.18 3.11 1.58
CA VAL A 686 -4.42 4.36 0.84
C VAL A 686 -5.20 5.38 1.66
N GLU A 687 -6.11 4.97 2.54
CA GLU A 687 -6.77 5.93 3.45
C GLU A 687 -5.79 6.55 4.44
N GLU A 688 -4.87 5.75 4.98
CA GLU A 688 -3.84 6.20 5.91
C GLU A 688 -2.82 7.12 5.22
N ASN A 689 -2.35 6.73 4.03
CA ASN A 689 -1.26 7.44 3.33
C ASN A 689 -1.75 8.56 2.39
N TYR A 690 -2.94 8.43 1.81
CA TYR A 690 -3.47 9.29 0.74
C TYR A 690 -5.00 9.43 0.79
N PRO A 691 -5.60 9.97 1.88
CA PRO A 691 -7.06 10.04 2.05
C PRO A 691 -7.77 10.80 0.92
N SER A 692 -7.06 11.67 0.20
CA SER A 692 -7.55 12.36 -1.00
C SER A 692 -7.87 11.42 -2.17
N ILE A 693 -7.13 10.31 -2.33
CA ILE A 693 -7.34 9.29 -3.36
C ILE A 693 -8.67 8.57 -3.09
N VAL A 694 -8.90 8.13 -1.86
CA VAL A 694 -10.17 7.51 -1.43
C VAL A 694 -11.35 8.38 -1.79
N ALA A 695 -11.29 9.67 -1.43
CA ALA A 695 -12.33 10.63 -1.75
C ALA A 695 -12.46 10.91 -3.25
N ASN A 696 -11.36 10.90 -4.01
CA ASN A 696 -11.36 11.09 -5.47
C ASN A 696 -12.03 9.91 -6.19
N VAL A 697 -11.82 8.67 -5.76
CA VAL A 697 -12.48 7.49 -6.34
C VAL A 697 -13.99 7.63 -6.23
N VAL A 698 -14.52 7.89 -5.02
CA VAL A 698 -15.96 8.07 -4.79
C VAL A 698 -16.51 9.28 -5.55
N ARG A 699 -15.80 10.42 -5.56
CA ARG A 699 -16.25 11.63 -6.29
C ARG A 699 -16.26 11.45 -7.81
N THR A 700 -15.32 10.69 -8.35
CA THR A 700 -15.22 10.46 -9.79
C THR A 700 -16.32 9.53 -10.25
N THR A 701 -16.55 8.48 -9.46
CA THR A 701 -17.56 7.48 -9.80
C THR A 701 -18.99 7.96 -9.57
N ALA A 702 -19.21 8.90 -8.64
CA ALA A 702 -20.48 9.61 -8.50
C ALA A 702 -20.84 10.54 -9.67
N LYS A 703 -19.95 10.71 -10.66
CA LYS A 703 -20.23 11.45 -11.91
C LYS A 703 -20.69 10.52 -13.04
N LEU A 704 -20.64 9.21 -12.84
CA LEU A 704 -21.07 8.25 -13.84
C LEU A 704 -22.60 8.26 -13.97
N GLU A 705 -23.09 8.14 -15.20
CA GLU A 705 -24.52 8.17 -15.46
C GLU A 705 -25.16 6.80 -15.21
N ARG A 706 -26.36 6.81 -14.64
CA ARG A 706 -27.20 5.62 -14.47
C ARG A 706 -27.90 5.27 -15.77
N LEU A 707 -27.17 4.56 -16.62
CA LEU A 707 -27.71 4.01 -17.87
C LEU A 707 -28.59 2.79 -17.56
N GLY A 708 -29.64 2.60 -18.37
CA GLY A 708 -30.49 1.42 -18.33
C GLY A 708 -31.56 1.35 -17.23
N GLY A 709 -32.01 2.51 -16.76
CA GLY A 709 -33.04 2.65 -15.72
C GLY A 709 -34.49 2.62 -16.21
N GLU A 710 -34.73 2.44 -17.50
CA GLU A 710 -36.07 2.47 -18.10
C GLU A 710 -36.80 1.13 -17.90
N ASP A 711 -38.13 1.23 -17.71
CA ASP A 711 -39.01 0.08 -17.51
C ASP A 711 -39.05 -0.76 -18.80
N GLY A 712 -38.13 -1.73 -18.95
CA GLY A 712 -38.12 -2.63 -20.12
C GLY A 712 -36.81 -3.37 -20.42
N GLU A 713 -35.65 -2.89 -19.97
CA GLU A 713 -34.35 -3.48 -20.34
C GLU A 713 -34.08 -4.85 -19.69
N ALA A 714 -33.13 -5.64 -20.18
CA ALA A 714 -32.75 -6.91 -19.56
C ALA A 714 -31.94 -6.67 -18.26
N SER A 715 -32.11 -7.53 -17.25
CA SER A 715 -31.39 -7.44 -15.97
C SER A 715 -30.69 -8.74 -15.63
N CYS A 716 -29.56 -8.64 -14.94
CA CYS A 716 -28.80 -9.75 -14.43
C CYS A 716 -29.62 -10.54 -13.38
N GLY A 717 -29.73 -11.85 -13.59
CA GLY A 717 -30.43 -12.77 -12.70
C GLY A 717 -29.79 -12.94 -11.32
N LEU A 718 -28.49 -12.61 -11.16
CA LEU A 718 -27.78 -12.75 -9.89
C LEU A 718 -27.62 -11.45 -9.11
N CYS A 719 -27.25 -10.33 -9.76
CA CYS A 719 -27.08 -9.06 -9.05
C CYS A 719 -28.26 -8.09 -9.21
N GLY A 720 -29.24 -8.42 -10.06
CA GLY A 720 -30.42 -7.60 -10.33
C GLY A 720 -30.17 -6.34 -11.18
N MET A 721 -28.92 -6.03 -11.54
CA MET A 721 -28.57 -4.80 -12.27
C MET A 721 -28.85 -4.92 -13.78
N GLY A 722 -28.98 -3.79 -14.48
CA GLY A 722 -29.16 -3.75 -15.94
C GLY A 722 -28.01 -4.42 -16.69
N LEU A 723 -28.33 -5.02 -17.84
CA LEU A 723 -27.35 -5.66 -18.74
C LEU A 723 -26.93 -4.70 -19.86
N ASP A 724 -25.64 -4.69 -20.18
CA ASP A 724 -25.10 -4.00 -21.35
C ASP A 724 -24.82 -5.04 -22.43
N GLU A 725 -25.84 -5.43 -23.21
CA GLU A 725 -25.72 -6.54 -24.16
C GLU A 725 -24.55 -6.33 -25.15
N LEU A 726 -24.38 -5.11 -25.65
CA LEU A 726 -23.30 -4.76 -26.57
C LEU A 726 -21.93 -4.71 -25.89
N GLY A 727 -21.85 -4.15 -24.69
CA GLY A 727 -20.60 -4.12 -23.92
C GLY A 727 -20.17 -5.51 -23.45
N ASP A 728 -21.11 -6.30 -22.92
CA ASP A 728 -20.88 -7.66 -22.45
C ASP A 728 -20.41 -8.58 -23.59
N GLU A 729 -20.96 -8.46 -24.80
CA GLU A 729 -20.48 -9.18 -25.99
C GLU A 729 -19.09 -8.72 -26.45
N ARG A 730 -18.83 -7.40 -26.46
CA ARG A 730 -17.53 -6.85 -26.84
C ARG A 730 -16.42 -7.31 -25.90
N TRP A 731 -16.65 -7.28 -24.59
CA TRP A 731 -15.69 -7.72 -23.58
C TRP A 731 -15.40 -9.23 -23.66
N LYS A 732 -16.41 -10.05 -24.02
CA LYS A 732 -16.20 -11.49 -24.31
C LYS A 732 -15.25 -11.70 -25.49
N GLY A 733 -15.40 -10.92 -26.56
CA GLY A 733 -14.59 -11.03 -27.77
C GLY A 733 -13.14 -10.54 -27.64
N GLU A 734 -12.89 -9.43 -26.95
CA GLU A 734 -11.53 -8.84 -26.81
C GLU A 734 -10.62 -9.62 -25.84
N ILE A 735 -11.18 -10.37 -24.88
CA ILE A 735 -10.42 -11.14 -23.86
C ILE A 735 -10.24 -12.63 -24.25
N GLY A 736 -10.84 -13.07 -25.38
CA GLY A 736 -10.69 -14.44 -25.89
C GLY A 736 -11.46 -15.48 -25.08
N ASP A 737 -12.67 -15.14 -24.60
CA ASP A 737 -13.46 -16.05 -23.77
C ASP A 737 -14.46 -16.85 -24.62
N ASP A 738 -14.24 -18.17 -24.73
CA ASP A 738 -15.07 -19.07 -25.55
C ASP A 738 -16.51 -19.15 -24.99
N GLY A 739 -17.45 -18.69 -25.82
CA GLY A 739 -18.85 -18.48 -25.48
C GLY A 739 -19.61 -19.75 -25.09
N GLY A 740 -20.14 -19.75 -23.86
CA GLY A 740 -21.37 -20.48 -23.53
C GLY A 740 -22.53 -19.48 -23.43
N GLU A 741 -23.73 -19.89 -23.87
CA GLU A 741 -24.98 -19.17 -23.62
C GLU A 741 -25.37 -19.29 -22.14
N TYR A 742 -24.73 -18.51 -21.27
CA TYR A 742 -25.02 -18.52 -19.83
C TYR A 742 -26.07 -17.47 -19.46
N GLY A 743 -27.34 -17.76 -19.77
CA GLY A 743 -28.51 -17.09 -19.21
C GLY A 743 -28.50 -15.55 -19.26
N ARG A 744 -29.36 -14.91 -18.44
CA ARG A 744 -29.42 -13.45 -18.28
C ARG A 744 -28.46 -13.00 -17.18
N LEU A 745 -27.15 -13.20 -17.33
CA LEU A 745 -26.15 -12.76 -16.34
C LEU A 745 -25.24 -11.68 -16.95
N CYS A 746 -24.91 -10.65 -16.16
CA CYS A 746 -23.88 -9.70 -16.56
C CYS A 746 -22.51 -10.38 -16.54
N TYR A 747 -21.54 -9.82 -17.29
CA TYR A 747 -20.20 -10.39 -17.41
C TYR A 747 -19.56 -10.74 -16.05
N GLY A 748 -19.63 -9.85 -15.07
CA GLY A 748 -19.06 -10.10 -13.74
C GLY A 748 -19.76 -11.22 -12.95
N CYS A 749 -21.08 -11.35 -13.05
CA CYS A 749 -21.81 -12.47 -12.44
C CYS A 749 -21.55 -13.79 -13.16
N GLN A 750 -21.43 -13.76 -14.48
CA GLN A 750 -21.06 -14.94 -15.26
C GLN A 750 -19.68 -15.47 -14.83
N ARG A 751 -18.69 -14.60 -14.66
CA ARG A 751 -17.35 -14.98 -14.15
C ARG A 751 -17.39 -15.52 -12.73
N ALA A 752 -18.20 -14.93 -11.85
CA ALA A 752 -18.35 -15.41 -10.48
C ALA A 752 -18.93 -16.83 -10.42
N MET A 753 -19.78 -17.19 -11.40
CA MET A 753 -20.51 -18.45 -11.45
C MET A 753 -19.92 -19.50 -12.40
N ARG A 754 -18.81 -19.19 -13.09
CA ARG A 754 -18.17 -20.10 -14.06
C ARG A 754 -17.42 -21.19 -13.29
N ILE A 755 -17.89 -22.43 -13.39
CA ILE A 755 -17.24 -23.60 -12.78
C ILE A 755 -16.17 -24.15 -13.71
#